data_AF-A0A1G4IPT1-F1
#
_entry.id   AF-A0A1G4IPT1-F1
#
_cell.length_a   1.000
_cell.length_b   1.000
_cell.length_c   1.000
_cell.angle_alpha   90.00
_cell.angle_beta   90.00
_cell.angle_gamma   90.00
#
_symmetry.space_group_name_H-M   'P 1'
#
loop_
_entity.id
_entity.type
_entity.pdbx_description
1 polymer ?
#
loop_
_entity_poly.entity_id
_entity_poly.type
_entity_poly.pdbx_seq_one_letter_code
_entity_poly.pdbx_strand_id
1 'polypeptide(L)'
;MLSKPNWVLVTGGAGYIGSHTVVELIENGYKCVVVDNLCNSSYESIARLQVLTKTEIPFFQVDLTDEEGVSKIFQQYPIDSVIHFAGLKAVGESTSIPLKYYHNNIVGTLVLLETMRKFGTKKLVFSSSATVYGDATRFSDMIPIPEECPTQPTNPYGKTKLAIEEILTDLHASEPEKWKFAVLRYFNPIGAHPSGLIGEDPLGIPNNLLPYMAQVAVKRREKLFIFGNDYDSRDGTPIRDYIHVVDLARGHIASLKYLDQIGGGQGICRAWNLGSGTGSTVIEVYKAFCLACGIELPFEVVGRRTGDVLNLTAKPDRATKELQWKTEMCVADACKDLWNWTTGNPFGYQIMGVVDTFFNVPGDYGSRLITVGRGSGFEASFTNVGATLVDLNVNGKSVVIGLANEAEYLDESNPYLGTTIGRYANRIYDGSFTLEGTKVQLALNEKNATLHSSLQSFHKQRFLGPLVVNLNKNEYTVKYILVDKGTQFPGDVVVSVTYGINIKLQTLTVEYEGHLTKGPATVMNLTNHSYFNLNMFQNSSCDGTKFNILSDKVLEIDLNGKPTGKFVSPGNASKFILSPSGPHFDTCFVTDAEATIDTRTNDLKPVLTAQHPLSGLKLTILTTEPSFQFYNKGPGYIKHHGERFGFCCEPERFINAVNVNEWRDSVILKQGEVYGSRIVYKFETGAPELSS
;
A
#
# COMPACT_ATOMS: atom_id res chain seq x y z
N MET A 1 14.11 4.74 30.30
CA MET A 1 14.36 3.69 29.27
C MET A 1 13.15 3.68 28.35
N LEU A 2 13.32 3.94 27.05
CA LEU A 2 12.25 3.71 26.09
C LEU A 2 11.94 2.21 26.11
N SER A 3 10.68 1.82 26.36
CA SER A 3 10.25 0.41 26.34
C SER A 3 10.65 -0.21 25.00
N LYS A 4 11.17 -1.45 25.01
CA LYS A 4 11.45 -2.18 23.77
C LYS A 4 10.16 -2.19 22.92
N PRO A 5 10.26 -2.01 21.59
CA PRO A 5 9.09 -2.09 20.73
C PRO A 5 8.50 -3.51 20.77
N ASN A 6 7.20 -3.61 21.03
CA ASN A 6 6.48 -4.88 21.09
C ASN A 6 6.14 -5.32 19.66
N TRP A 7 6.90 -6.29 19.13
CA TRP A 7 6.62 -6.91 17.84
C TRP A 7 5.54 -7.96 17.96
N VAL A 8 4.49 -7.81 17.15
CA VAL A 8 3.35 -8.71 17.06
C VAL A 8 3.43 -9.45 15.73
N LEU A 9 3.54 -10.77 15.77
CA LEU A 9 3.37 -11.61 14.58
C LEU A 9 1.88 -11.78 14.31
N VAL A 10 1.41 -11.35 13.14
CA VAL A 10 0.01 -11.46 12.72
C VAL A 10 -0.08 -12.49 11.61
N THR A 11 -0.48 -13.71 11.96
CA THR A 11 -0.67 -14.76 10.94
C THR A 11 -2.03 -14.58 10.27
N GLY A 12 -2.11 -14.76 8.95
CA GLY A 12 -3.33 -14.45 8.20
C GLY A 12 -3.60 -12.94 8.11
N GLY A 13 -2.55 -12.12 8.28
CA GLY A 13 -2.65 -10.66 8.38
C GLY A 13 -3.02 -9.95 7.08
N ALA A 14 -2.89 -10.61 5.92
CA ALA A 14 -3.39 -10.09 4.64
C ALA A 14 -4.89 -10.37 4.44
N GLY A 15 -5.48 -11.20 5.31
CA GLY A 15 -6.91 -11.50 5.31
C GLY A 15 -7.78 -10.34 5.82
N TYR A 16 -9.09 -10.53 5.75
CA TYR A 16 -10.09 -9.52 6.11
C TYR A 16 -9.92 -8.97 7.53
N ILE A 17 -10.06 -9.79 8.57
CA ILE A 17 -9.97 -9.32 9.97
C ILE A 17 -8.53 -8.99 10.35
N GLY A 18 -7.57 -9.77 9.84
CA GLY A 18 -6.14 -9.59 10.09
C GLY A 18 -5.67 -8.20 9.65
N SER A 19 -6.03 -7.76 8.46
CA SER A 19 -5.64 -6.44 7.93
C SER A 19 -6.17 -5.28 8.77
N HIS A 20 -7.44 -5.34 9.19
CA HIS A 20 -8.03 -4.31 10.07
C HIS A 20 -7.37 -4.29 11.45
N THR A 21 -6.97 -5.46 11.96
CA THR A 21 -6.25 -5.57 13.23
C THR A 21 -4.82 -5.02 13.12
N VAL A 22 -4.16 -5.16 11.98
CA VAL A 22 -2.84 -4.56 11.72
C VAL A 22 -2.93 -3.02 11.77
N VAL A 23 -4.01 -2.41 11.25
CA VAL A 23 -4.23 -0.95 11.40
C VAL A 23 -4.24 -0.56 12.87
N GLU A 24 -5.13 -1.19 13.65
CA GLU A 24 -5.30 -0.89 15.08
C GLU A 24 -4.02 -1.16 15.89
N LEU A 25 -3.24 -2.19 15.54
CA LEU A 25 -1.95 -2.47 16.17
C LEU A 25 -0.95 -1.32 15.95
N ILE A 26 -0.78 -0.89 14.71
CA ILE A 26 0.16 0.19 14.36
C ILE A 26 -0.28 1.51 15.00
N GLU A 27 -1.56 1.83 14.97
CA GLU A 27 -2.12 3.03 15.61
C GLU A 27 -1.96 3.02 17.14
N ASN A 28 -1.94 1.83 17.76
CA ASN A 28 -1.66 1.67 19.18
C ASN A 28 -0.14 1.51 19.50
N GLY A 29 0.75 1.77 18.54
CA GLY A 29 2.20 1.80 18.73
C GLY A 29 2.91 0.44 18.72
N TYR A 30 2.21 -0.63 18.34
CA TYR A 30 2.83 -1.94 18.12
C TYR A 30 3.57 -1.97 16.78
N LYS A 31 4.58 -2.83 16.67
CA LYS A 31 5.19 -3.18 15.39
C LYS A 31 4.61 -4.51 14.93
N CYS A 32 4.34 -4.65 13.64
CA CYS A 32 3.73 -5.85 13.09
C CYS A 32 4.68 -6.58 12.15
N VAL A 33 4.70 -7.91 12.20
CA VAL A 33 5.17 -8.77 11.11
C VAL A 33 3.98 -9.57 10.63
N VAL A 34 3.70 -9.57 9.33
CA VAL A 34 2.61 -10.35 8.75
C VAL A 34 3.16 -11.62 8.11
N VAL A 35 2.50 -12.75 8.38
CA VAL A 35 2.72 -14.01 7.66
C VAL A 35 1.40 -14.51 7.08
N ASP A 36 1.36 -14.80 5.79
CA ASP A 36 0.16 -15.25 5.09
C ASP A 36 0.55 -16.02 3.82
N ASN A 37 -0.07 -17.17 3.54
CA ASN A 37 0.19 -17.92 2.31
C ASN A 37 -0.61 -17.40 1.09
N LEU A 38 -1.47 -16.40 1.31
CA LEU A 38 -2.32 -15.75 0.31
C LEU A 38 -3.39 -16.67 -0.31
N CYS A 39 -3.73 -17.79 0.34
CA CYS A 39 -4.71 -18.74 -0.19
C CYS A 39 -6.15 -18.16 -0.30
N ASN A 40 -6.47 -17.12 0.46
CA ASN A 40 -7.75 -16.42 0.43
C ASN A 40 -7.60 -14.91 0.73
N SER A 41 -6.51 -14.32 0.25
CA SER A 41 -6.17 -12.91 0.44
C SER A 41 -5.28 -12.43 -0.72
N SER A 42 -4.91 -11.15 -0.70
CA SER A 42 -3.99 -10.55 -1.66
C SER A 42 -2.98 -9.69 -0.93
N TYR A 43 -1.73 -9.70 -1.39
CA TYR A 43 -0.68 -8.80 -0.89
C TYR A 43 -1.06 -7.32 -1.05
N GLU A 44 -1.95 -6.99 -1.99
CA GLU A 44 -2.45 -5.62 -2.17
C GLU A 44 -3.07 -5.05 -0.88
N SER A 45 -3.67 -5.90 -0.03
CA SER A 45 -4.12 -5.47 1.30
C SER A 45 -2.95 -4.91 2.14
N ILE A 46 -1.78 -5.57 2.12
CA ILE A 46 -0.57 -5.13 2.83
C ILE A 46 -0.01 -3.85 2.23
N ALA A 47 0.09 -3.77 0.90
CA ALA A 47 0.55 -2.55 0.22
C ALA A 47 -0.30 -1.34 0.62
N ARG A 48 -1.62 -1.50 0.68
CA ARG A 48 -2.55 -0.45 1.10
C ARG A 48 -2.48 -0.16 2.59
N LEU A 49 -2.27 -1.16 3.45
CA LEU A 49 -2.02 -0.96 4.88
C LEU A 49 -0.78 -0.11 5.11
N GLN A 50 0.31 -0.33 4.37
CA GLN A 50 1.52 0.46 4.51
C GLN A 50 1.27 1.94 4.15
N VAL A 51 0.50 2.20 3.10
CA VAL A 51 0.09 3.55 2.72
C VAL A 51 -0.83 4.18 3.77
N LEU A 52 -1.85 3.45 4.23
CA LEU A 52 -2.84 3.91 5.20
C LEU A 52 -2.19 4.27 6.54
N THR A 53 -1.31 3.39 7.04
CA THR A 53 -0.66 3.52 8.36
C THR A 53 0.66 4.28 8.30
N LYS A 54 1.12 4.65 7.08
CA LYS A 54 2.42 5.29 6.83
C LYS A 54 3.56 4.53 7.53
N THR A 55 3.50 3.21 7.51
CA THR A 55 4.41 2.34 8.24
C THR A 55 4.79 1.15 7.37
N GLU A 56 6.07 0.78 7.38
CA GLU A 56 6.51 -0.45 6.74
C GLU A 56 6.01 -1.67 7.51
N ILE A 57 5.46 -2.65 6.80
CA ILE A 57 4.93 -3.88 7.37
C ILE A 57 5.71 -5.03 6.73
N PRO A 58 6.68 -5.62 7.45
CA PRO A 58 7.34 -6.85 7.02
C PRO A 58 6.32 -7.94 6.70
N PHE A 59 6.44 -8.55 5.53
CA PHE A 59 5.52 -9.55 5.02
C PHE A 59 6.27 -10.82 4.60
N PHE A 60 5.71 -11.97 4.99
CA PHE A 60 6.23 -13.28 4.65
C PHE A 60 5.14 -14.13 3.99
N GLN A 61 5.36 -14.50 2.72
CA GLN A 61 4.50 -15.46 2.04
C GLN A 61 4.90 -16.89 2.46
N VAL A 62 4.40 -17.34 3.61
CA VAL A 62 4.74 -18.64 4.20
C VAL A 62 3.47 -19.35 4.66
N ASP A 63 3.40 -20.65 4.36
CA ASP A 63 2.39 -21.53 4.93
C ASP A 63 2.78 -21.89 6.37
N LEU A 64 1.85 -21.82 7.32
CA LEU A 64 2.16 -22.11 8.72
C LEU A 64 2.53 -23.59 8.95
N THR A 65 2.25 -24.47 8.01
CA THR A 65 2.71 -25.87 8.05
C THR A 65 4.19 -26.03 7.69
N ASP A 66 4.86 -24.99 7.17
CA ASP A 66 6.31 -24.94 6.95
C ASP A 66 7.04 -24.45 8.22
N GLU A 67 7.53 -25.39 9.02
CA GLU A 67 8.27 -25.11 10.25
C GLU A 67 9.54 -24.26 10.01
N GLU A 68 10.25 -24.49 8.92
CA GLU A 68 11.50 -23.77 8.63
C GLU A 68 11.19 -22.33 8.26
N GLY A 69 10.20 -22.12 7.39
CA GLY A 69 9.70 -20.80 7.02
C GLY A 69 9.23 -19.99 8.23
N VAL A 70 8.43 -20.59 9.12
CA VAL A 70 7.96 -19.92 10.34
C VAL A 70 9.13 -19.65 11.29
N SER A 71 10.04 -20.60 11.49
CA SER A 71 11.22 -20.42 12.35
C SER A 71 12.11 -19.25 11.90
N LYS A 72 12.30 -19.05 10.59
CA LYS A 72 13.08 -17.93 10.04
C LYS A 72 12.52 -16.56 10.47
N ILE A 73 11.20 -16.43 10.58
CA ILE A 73 10.56 -15.17 11.00
C ILE A 73 10.92 -14.84 12.46
N PHE A 74 10.85 -15.83 13.35
CA PHE A 74 11.21 -15.66 14.76
C PHE A 74 12.72 -15.45 14.99
N GLN A 75 13.57 -15.89 14.05
CA GLN A 75 15.01 -15.57 14.07
C GLN A 75 15.28 -14.12 13.66
N GLN A 76 14.52 -13.59 12.70
CA GLN A 76 14.72 -12.25 12.16
C GLN A 76 14.11 -11.16 13.06
N TYR A 77 12.99 -11.46 13.74
CA TYR A 77 12.27 -10.48 14.54
C TYR A 77 12.08 -10.95 15.99
N PRO A 78 12.27 -10.05 16.98
CA PRO A 78 12.06 -10.39 18.39
C PRO A 78 10.56 -10.37 18.73
N ILE A 79 9.84 -11.40 18.29
CA ILE A 79 8.39 -11.52 18.44
C ILE A 79 7.99 -11.63 19.92
N ASP A 80 7.25 -10.63 20.40
CA ASP A 80 6.76 -10.54 21.78
C ASP A 80 5.40 -11.24 21.96
N SER A 81 4.54 -11.17 20.94
CA SER A 81 3.23 -11.81 20.94
C SER A 81 2.78 -12.20 19.54
N VAL A 82 1.80 -13.09 19.46
CA VAL A 82 1.20 -13.56 18.21
C VAL A 82 -0.30 -13.30 18.21
N ILE A 83 -0.84 -12.81 17.09
CA ILE A 83 -2.28 -12.88 16.79
C ILE A 83 -2.47 -13.85 15.63
N HIS A 84 -3.20 -14.94 15.89
CA HIS A 84 -3.34 -16.04 14.96
C HIS A 84 -4.71 -15.99 14.25
N PHE A 85 -4.75 -15.42 13.04
CA PHE A 85 -5.94 -15.43 12.15
C PHE A 85 -5.90 -16.54 11.10
N ALA A 86 -4.71 -16.96 10.70
CA ALA A 86 -4.53 -17.92 9.59
C ALA A 86 -5.36 -19.19 9.80
N GLY A 87 -6.17 -19.53 8.79
CA GLY A 87 -7.02 -20.70 8.80
C GLY A 87 -8.08 -20.65 7.70
N LEU A 88 -8.41 -21.79 7.13
CA LEU A 88 -9.55 -21.92 6.23
C LEU A 88 -10.85 -21.73 7.04
N LYS A 89 -11.80 -20.97 6.49
CA LYS A 89 -12.98 -20.48 7.24
C LYS A 89 -14.36 -20.81 6.65
N ALA A 90 -14.45 -21.38 5.44
CA ALA A 90 -15.73 -21.57 4.79
C ALA A 90 -16.44 -22.83 5.31
N VAL A 91 -17.54 -22.65 6.05
CA VAL A 91 -18.30 -23.75 6.66
C VAL A 91 -18.74 -24.78 5.62
N GLY A 92 -19.36 -24.34 4.52
CA GLY A 92 -19.84 -25.24 3.46
C GLY A 92 -18.70 -26.06 2.84
N GLU A 93 -17.62 -25.39 2.43
CA GLU A 93 -16.45 -26.05 1.85
C GLU A 93 -15.81 -27.06 2.83
N SER A 94 -15.76 -26.74 4.13
CA SER A 94 -15.19 -27.63 5.14
C SER A 94 -15.89 -28.99 5.22
N THR A 95 -17.18 -29.06 4.87
CA THR A 95 -17.92 -30.34 4.81
C THR A 95 -17.54 -31.17 3.58
N SER A 96 -17.10 -30.52 2.50
CA SER A 96 -16.67 -31.16 1.26
C SER A 96 -15.20 -31.60 1.29
N ILE A 97 -14.32 -30.81 1.92
CA ILE A 97 -12.87 -31.08 2.00
C ILE A 97 -12.33 -31.08 3.45
N PRO A 98 -12.90 -31.89 4.36
CA PRO A 98 -12.61 -31.82 5.79
C PRO A 98 -11.13 -32.06 6.12
N LEU A 99 -10.46 -32.99 5.44
CA LEU A 99 -9.03 -33.28 5.69
C LEU A 99 -8.13 -32.06 5.46
N LYS A 100 -8.43 -31.24 4.45
CA LYS A 100 -7.69 -29.99 4.18
C LYS A 100 -7.86 -28.99 5.32
N TYR A 101 -9.07 -28.88 5.87
CA TYR A 101 -9.35 -28.00 7.01
C TYR A 101 -8.62 -28.44 8.28
N TYR A 102 -8.69 -29.74 8.62
CA TYR A 102 -7.96 -30.28 9.77
C TYR A 102 -6.45 -30.09 9.61
N HIS A 103 -5.88 -30.44 8.45
CA HIS A 103 -4.46 -30.28 8.18
C HIS A 103 -4.03 -28.82 8.29
N ASN A 104 -4.65 -27.92 7.51
CA ASN A 104 -4.27 -26.50 7.49
C ASN A 104 -4.42 -25.84 8.87
N ASN A 105 -5.58 -25.98 9.50
CA ASN A 105 -5.89 -25.23 10.72
C ASN A 105 -5.15 -25.80 11.93
N ILE A 106 -5.14 -27.12 12.11
CA ILE A 106 -4.52 -27.75 13.29
C ILE A 106 -3.00 -27.82 13.15
N VAL A 107 -2.48 -28.36 12.05
CA VAL A 107 -1.02 -28.51 11.88
C VAL A 107 -0.34 -27.14 11.87
N GLY A 108 -0.91 -26.16 11.17
CA GLY A 108 -0.38 -24.79 11.19
C GLY A 108 -0.35 -24.17 12.60
N THR A 109 -1.35 -24.45 13.44
CA THR A 109 -1.35 -24.01 14.84
C THR A 109 -0.26 -24.74 15.65
N LEU A 110 -0.10 -26.06 15.46
CA LEU A 110 0.90 -26.84 16.19
C LEU A 110 2.33 -26.36 15.88
N VAL A 111 2.66 -26.21 14.59
CA VAL A 111 3.97 -25.68 14.14
C VAL A 111 4.23 -24.29 14.73
N LEU A 112 3.21 -23.41 14.72
CA LEU A 112 3.31 -22.09 15.31
C LEU A 112 3.59 -22.14 16.82
N LEU A 113 2.84 -22.95 17.58
CA LEU A 113 3.01 -23.07 19.04
C LEU A 113 4.36 -23.70 19.42
N GLU A 114 4.83 -24.69 18.67
CA GLU A 114 6.16 -25.30 18.84
C GLU A 114 7.27 -24.28 18.55
N THR A 115 7.13 -23.50 17.49
CA THR A 115 8.08 -22.41 17.17
C THR A 115 8.06 -21.34 18.25
N MET A 116 6.88 -20.88 18.67
CA MET A 116 6.74 -19.95 19.80
C MET A 116 7.42 -20.48 21.06
N ARG A 117 7.28 -21.78 21.37
CA ARG A 117 7.95 -22.42 22.49
C ARG A 117 9.47 -22.35 22.35
N LYS A 118 9.99 -22.69 21.17
CA LYS A 118 11.43 -22.68 20.84
C LYS A 118 12.07 -21.30 20.99
N PHE A 119 11.36 -20.23 20.61
CA PHE A 119 11.86 -18.85 20.67
C PHE A 119 11.44 -18.08 21.93
N GLY A 120 10.71 -18.72 22.85
CA GLY A 120 10.32 -18.11 24.13
C GLY A 120 9.16 -17.10 24.04
N THR A 121 8.44 -17.04 22.92
CA THR A 121 7.22 -16.24 22.78
C THR A 121 6.05 -16.96 23.44
N LYS A 122 5.39 -16.35 24.43
CA LYS A 122 4.36 -17.02 25.26
C LYS A 122 2.98 -16.37 25.28
N LYS A 123 2.80 -15.28 24.52
CA LYS A 123 1.53 -14.58 24.37
C LYS A 123 0.92 -14.88 23.01
N LEU A 124 -0.30 -15.43 22.98
CA LEU A 124 -1.06 -15.66 21.75
C LEU A 124 -2.53 -15.25 21.90
N VAL A 125 -3.03 -14.51 20.92
CA VAL A 125 -4.45 -14.22 20.73
C VAL A 125 -4.95 -15.10 19.58
N PHE A 126 -5.90 -15.99 19.87
CA PHE A 126 -6.44 -16.94 18.90
C PHE A 126 -7.78 -16.48 18.35
N SER A 127 -7.90 -16.55 17.02
CA SER A 127 -9.15 -16.36 16.31
C SER A 127 -10.02 -17.61 16.36
N SER A 128 -10.85 -17.71 17.40
CA SER A 128 -11.92 -18.70 17.46
C SER A 128 -13.20 -18.19 16.80
N SER A 129 -14.32 -18.88 16.99
CA SER A 129 -15.59 -18.61 16.32
C SER A 129 -16.76 -19.08 17.17
N ALA A 130 -17.89 -18.37 17.12
CA ALA A 130 -19.16 -18.80 17.70
C ALA A 130 -19.65 -20.16 17.16
N THR A 131 -19.09 -20.65 16.05
CA THR A 131 -19.38 -22.00 15.53
C THR A 131 -19.00 -23.12 16.50
N VAL A 132 -18.13 -22.87 17.50
CA VAL A 132 -17.83 -23.85 18.55
C VAL A 132 -19.05 -24.17 19.42
N TYR A 133 -20.01 -23.25 19.54
CA TYR A 133 -21.23 -23.49 20.31
C TYR A 133 -22.21 -24.43 19.60
N GLY A 134 -22.18 -24.50 18.26
CA GLY A 134 -23.19 -25.21 17.49
C GLY A 134 -24.56 -24.56 17.63
N ASP A 135 -25.62 -25.38 17.74
CA ASP A 135 -26.96 -24.88 18.03
C ASP A 135 -27.17 -24.71 19.55
N ALA A 136 -27.09 -23.47 20.04
CA ALA A 136 -27.27 -23.16 21.45
C ALA A 136 -28.72 -23.32 21.94
N THR A 137 -29.71 -23.38 21.03
CA THR A 137 -31.13 -23.56 21.39
C THR A 137 -31.43 -24.94 21.97
N ARG A 138 -30.50 -25.90 21.85
CA ARG A 138 -30.57 -27.21 22.53
C ARG A 138 -30.52 -27.12 24.06
N PHE A 139 -30.17 -25.95 24.61
CA PHE A 139 -30.14 -25.67 26.04
C PHE A 139 -31.11 -24.52 26.37
N SER A 140 -31.81 -24.62 27.51
CA SER A 140 -32.64 -23.51 28.02
C SER A 140 -31.75 -22.32 28.39
N ASP A 141 -32.25 -21.11 28.15
CA ASP A 141 -31.66 -19.85 28.61
C ASP A 141 -30.22 -19.57 28.11
N MET A 142 -29.82 -20.16 26.98
CA MET A 142 -28.49 -19.97 26.35
C MET A 142 -28.47 -18.96 25.20
N ILE A 143 -29.53 -18.18 25.01
CA ILE A 143 -29.56 -17.06 24.07
C ILE A 143 -29.88 -15.77 24.84
N PRO A 144 -29.01 -14.73 24.84
CA PRO A 144 -27.71 -14.66 24.17
C PRO A 144 -26.67 -15.62 24.76
N ILE A 145 -25.73 -16.08 23.93
CA ILE A 145 -24.81 -17.20 24.22
C ILE A 145 -23.68 -16.75 25.15
N PRO A 146 -23.61 -17.27 26.39
CA PRO A 146 -22.48 -17.05 27.29
C PRO A 146 -21.28 -17.92 26.92
N GLU A 147 -20.08 -17.55 27.34
CA GLU A 147 -18.87 -18.36 27.08
C GLU A 147 -18.89 -19.73 27.78
N GLU A 148 -19.69 -19.88 28.84
CA GLU A 148 -19.95 -21.12 29.56
C GLU A 148 -20.87 -22.09 28.80
N CYS A 149 -21.51 -21.64 27.69
CA CYS A 149 -22.35 -22.53 26.88
C CYS A 149 -21.53 -23.74 26.41
N PRO A 150 -21.99 -24.98 26.65
CA PRO A 150 -21.26 -26.17 26.23
C PRO A 150 -21.00 -26.18 24.73
N THR A 151 -19.74 -26.39 24.34
CA THR A 151 -19.29 -26.38 22.94
C THR A 151 -19.59 -27.70 22.24
N GLN A 152 -20.24 -27.65 21.08
CA GLN A 152 -20.52 -28.82 20.24
C GLN A 152 -20.67 -28.40 18.77
N PRO A 153 -19.57 -28.17 18.04
CA PRO A 153 -19.61 -27.72 16.66
C PRO A 153 -20.26 -28.75 15.74
N THR A 154 -21.04 -28.28 14.77
CA THR A 154 -21.83 -29.12 13.85
C THR A 154 -21.15 -29.38 12.50
N ASN A 155 -19.98 -28.77 12.24
CA ASN A 155 -19.27 -28.84 10.96
C ASN A 155 -17.74 -28.96 11.16
N PRO A 156 -16.99 -29.44 10.15
CA PRO A 156 -15.53 -29.63 10.27
C PRO A 156 -14.76 -28.35 10.61
N TYR A 157 -15.10 -27.19 10.04
CA TYR A 157 -14.49 -25.92 10.42
C TYR A 157 -14.61 -25.64 11.92
N GLY A 158 -15.82 -25.70 12.48
CA GLY A 158 -16.06 -25.50 13.91
C GLY A 158 -15.32 -26.53 14.77
N LYS A 159 -15.20 -27.79 14.31
CA LYS A 159 -14.42 -28.83 14.97
C LYS A 159 -12.93 -28.49 15.02
N THR A 160 -12.36 -27.92 13.95
CA THR A 160 -10.95 -27.45 14.00
C THR A 160 -10.75 -26.33 15.01
N LYS A 161 -11.70 -25.40 15.14
CA LYS A 161 -11.62 -24.30 16.12
C LYS A 161 -11.70 -24.82 17.55
N LEU A 162 -12.63 -25.73 17.85
CA LEU A 162 -12.72 -26.34 19.17
C LEU A 162 -11.46 -27.15 19.51
N ALA A 163 -10.95 -27.95 18.58
CA ALA A 163 -9.70 -28.69 18.80
C ALA A 163 -8.52 -27.77 19.12
N ILE A 164 -8.43 -26.60 18.47
CA ILE A 164 -7.39 -25.61 18.78
C ILE A 164 -7.62 -24.97 20.16
N GLU A 165 -8.86 -24.67 20.57
CA GLU A 165 -9.15 -24.21 21.93
C GLU A 165 -8.71 -25.23 22.99
N GLU A 166 -8.95 -26.52 22.75
CA GLU A 166 -8.51 -27.62 23.60
C GLU A 166 -6.98 -27.71 23.66
N ILE A 167 -6.30 -27.65 22.51
CA ILE A 167 -4.83 -27.64 22.43
C ILE A 167 -4.23 -26.47 23.24
N LEU A 168 -4.80 -25.27 23.14
CA LEU A 168 -4.32 -24.11 23.90
C LEU A 168 -4.56 -24.28 25.40
N THR A 169 -5.71 -24.84 25.78
CA THR A 169 -6.04 -25.14 27.17
C THR A 169 -5.09 -26.17 27.76
N ASP A 170 -4.83 -27.27 27.05
CA ASP A 170 -3.91 -28.33 27.47
C ASP A 170 -2.47 -27.83 27.55
N LEU A 171 -2.04 -27.04 26.57
CA LEU A 171 -0.70 -26.44 26.57
C LEU A 171 -0.52 -25.48 27.75
N HIS A 172 -1.51 -24.65 28.04
CA HIS A 172 -1.48 -23.80 29.23
C HIS A 172 -1.48 -24.65 30.51
N ALA A 173 -2.34 -25.67 30.63
CA ALA A 173 -2.38 -26.55 31.80
C ALA A 173 -1.06 -27.30 32.05
N SER A 174 -0.31 -27.61 30.98
CA SER A 174 1.02 -28.24 31.08
C SER A 174 2.10 -27.30 31.62
N GLU A 175 1.96 -25.99 31.41
CA GLU A 175 2.92 -24.95 31.83
C GLU A 175 2.17 -23.67 32.27
N PRO A 176 1.39 -23.73 33.38
CA PRO A 176 0.37 -22.71 33.73
C PRO A 176 0.94 -21.35 34.06
N GLU A 177 2.20 -21.28 34.48
CA GLU A 177 2.93 -20.04 34.79
C GLU A 177 3.53 -19.37 33.54
N LYS A 178 3.55 -20.05 32.39
CA LYS A 178 4.27 -19.57 31.19
C LYS A 178 3.33 -19.00 30.13
N TRP A 179 2.29 -19.72 29.77
CA TRP A 179 1.48 -19.39 28.58
C TRP A 179 0.33 -18.44 28.89
N LYS A 180 0.16 -17.46 28.01
CA LYS A 180 -0.87 -16.43 28.06
C LYS A 180 -1.68 -16.48 26.76
N PHE A 181 -2.86 -17.05 26.84
CA PHE A 181 -3.76 -17.26 25.71
C PHE A 181 -5.06 -16.50 25.88
N ALA A 182 -5.38 -15.68 24.89
CA ALA A 182 -6.70 -15.10 24.72
C ALA A 182 -7.41 -15.79 23.56
N VAL A 183 -8.51 -16.48 23.86
CA VAL A 183 -9.34 -17.17 22.87
C VAL A 183 -10.53 -16.28 22.56
N LEU A 184 -10.54 -15.69 21.37
CA LEU A 184 -11.59 -14.75 20.98
C LEU A 184 -12.59 -15.44 20.06
N ARG A 185 -13.81 -15.66 20.55
CA ARG A 185 -14.90 -16.29 19.79
C ARG A 185 -15.68 -15.21 19.05
N TYR A 186 -15.35 -15.04 17.77
CA TYR A 186 -16.03 -14.06 16.92
C TYR A 186 -17.41 -14.53 16.50
N PHE A 187 -18.35 -13.59 16.41
CA PHE A 187 -19.67 -13.84 15.84
C PHE A 187 -19.65 -13.61 14.32
N ASN A 188 -20.32 -12.59 13.79
CA ASN A 188 -20.39 -12.35 12.35
C ASN A 188 -19.74 -11.00 11.99
N PRO A 189 -18.43 -10.97 11.72
CA PRO A 189 -17.73 -9.74 11.34
C PRO A 189 -18.24 -9.20 10.00
N ILE A 190 -18.52 -7.90 9.97
CA ILE A 190 -19.01 -7.16 8.80
C ILE A 190 -18.40 -5.75 8.73
N GLY A 191 -18.63 -5.06 7.61
CA GLY A 191 -18.12 -3.71 7.40
C GLY A 191 -16.76 -3.70 6.70
N ALA A 192 -16.13 -2.54 6.71
CA ALA A 192 -14.78 -2.34 6.19
C ALA A 192 -14.11 -1.25 7.01
N HIS A 193 -12.86 -0.92 6.70
CA HIS A 193 -12.23 0.24 7.30
C HIS A 193 -12.91 1.51 6.73
N PRO A 194 -13.22 2.53 7.55
CA PRO A 194 -13.98 3.70 7.12
C PRO A 194 -13.31 4.49 5.97
N SER A 195 -11.98 4.36 5.80
CA SER A 195 -11.27 4.95 4.65
C SER A 195 -11.69 4.37 3.29
N GLY A 196 -12.30 3.19 3.26
CA GLY A 196 -12.62 2.46 2.02
C GLY A 196 -11.39 1.91 1.29
N LEU A 197 -10.20 1.92 1.91
CA LEU A 197 -8.97 1.41 1.29
C LEU A 197 -8.74 -0.10 1.47
N ILE A 198 -9.33 -0.68 2.52
CA ILE A 198 -9.29 -2.11 2.81
C ILE A 198 -10.69 -2.59 3.21
N GLY A 199 -11.00 -3.84 2.87
CA GLY A 199 -12.26 -4.49 3.18
C GLY A 199 -12.17 -6.00 2.91
N GLU A 200 -13.32 -6.68 2.97
CA GLU A 200 -13.38 -8.10 2.60
C GLU A 200 -13.38 -8.25 1.07
N ASP A 201 -12.36 -8.93 0.54
CA ASP A 201 -12.29 -9.34 -0.87
C ASP A 201 -12.29 -10.87 -0.95
N PRO A 202 -13.47 -11.51 -0.93
CA PRO A 202 -13.55 -12.96 -0.99
C PRO A 202 -13.10 -13.46 -2.38
N LEU A 203 -12.12 -14.36 -2.41
CA LEU A 203 -11.74 -15.04 -3.64
C LEU A 203 -12.87 -15.98 -4.07
N GLY A 204 -13.42 -15.75 -5.27
CA GLY A 204 -14.51 -16.56 -5.81
C GLY A 204 -15.91 -16.10 -5.41
N ILE A 205 -16.78 -17.06 -5.07
CA ILE A 205 -18.17 -16.79 -4.67
C ILE A 205 -18.20 -16.55 -3.16
N PRO A 206 -18.69 -15.40 -2.68
CA PRO A 206 -18.81 -15.16 -1.25
C PRO A 206 -19.73 -16.18 -0.56
N ASN A 207 -19.31 -16.68 0.60
CA ASN A 207 -20.14 -17.56 1.44
C ASN A 207 -20.96 -16.79 2.48
N ASN A 208 -20.59 -15.52 2.74
CA ASN A 208 -21.16 -14.65 3.76
C ASN A 208 -22.15 -13.66 3.14
N LEU A 209 -23.17 -13.26 3.91
CA LEU A 209 -24.29 -12.45 3.45
C LEU A 209 -23.85 -11.10 2.84
N LEU A 210 -23.10 -10.28 3.58
CA LEU A 210 -22.80 -8.91 3.16
C LEU A 210 -21.88 -8.81 1.93
N PRO A 211 -20.77 -9.54 1.82
CA PRO A 211 -19.96 -9.49 0.60
C PRO A 211 -20.73 -9.99 -0.63
N TYR A 212 -21.69 -10.91 -0.45
CA TYR A 212 -22.58 -11.32 -1.53
C TYR A 212 -23.51 -10.17 -1.94
N MET A 213 -24.16 -9.50 -0.98
CA MET A 213 -25.00 -8.33 -1.25
C MET A 213 -24.22 -7.21 -1.93
N ALA A 214 -22.98 -6.94 -1.49
CA ALA A 214 -22.09 -5.97 -2.12
C ALA A 214 -21.82 -6.32 -3.58
N GLN A 215 -21.53 -7.60 -3.90
CA GLN A 215 -21.35 -8.04 -5.29
C GLN A 215 -22.62 -7.93 -6.14
N VAL A 216 -23.82 -8.13 -5.57
CA VAL A 216 -25.09 -7.88 -6.27
C VAL A 216 -25.25 -6.38 -6.56
N ALA A 217 -24.98 -5.51 -5.58
CA ALA A 217 -25.08 -4.06 -5.72
C ALA A 217 -24.18 -3.50 -6.85
N VAL A 218 -22.98 -4.06 -7.03
CA VAL A 218 -22.07 -3.70 -8.14
C VAL A 218 -22.22 -4.59 -9.38
N LYS A 219 -23.31 -5.35 -9.48
CA LYS A 219 -23.68 -6.17 -10.65
C LYS A 219 -22.67 -7.26 -11.03
N ARG A 220 -21.83 -7.70 -10.09
CA ARG A 220 -21.02 -8.92 -10.22
C ARG A 220 -21.86 -10.18 -10.09
N ARG A 221 -23.06 -10.05 -9.53
CA ARG A 221 -24.05 -11.13 -9.36
C ARG A 221 -25.44 -10.60 -9.72
N GLU A 222 -26.29 -11.50 -10.19
CA GLU A 222 -27.65 -11.16 -10.64
C GLU A 222 -28.58 -10.83 -9.46
N LYS A 223 -28.57 -11.65 -8.40
CA LYS A 223 -29.47 -11.55 -7.24
C LYS A 223 -28.89 -12.24 -6.01
N LEU A 224 -29.38 -11.85 -4.83
CA LEU A 224 -29.11 -12.50 -3.54
C LEU A 224 -29.99 -13.75 -3.36
N PHE A 225 -29.47 -14.77 -2.68
CA PHE A 225 -30.28 -15.90 -2.20
C PHE A 225 -30.42 -15.85 -0.68
N ILE A 226 -31.66 -15.80 -0.18
CA ILE A 226 -32.00 -15.83 1.24
C ILE A 226 -32.36 -17.27 1.61
N PHE A 227 -31.56 -17.88 2.48
CA PHE A 227 -31.69 -19.30 2.85
C PHE A 227 -32.66 -19.51 4.00
N GLY A 228 -33.89 -19.91 3.68
CA GLY A 228 -34.97 -20.19 4.62
C GLY A 228 -35.74 -18.95 5.07
N ASN A 229 -37.06 -19.11 5.20
CA ASN A 229 -38.02 -18.10 5.65
C ASN A 229 -39.04 -18.69 6.65
N ASP A 230 -38.72 -19.84 7.22
CA ASP A 230 -39.58 -20.65 8.08
C ASP A 230 -38.92 -20.95 9.44
N TYR A 231 -37.81 -20.26 9.77
CA TYR A 231 -37.20 -20.34 11.09
C TYR A 231 -38.13 -19.76 12.16
N ASP A 232 -38.02 -20.25 13.40
CA ASP A 232 -38.74 -19.69 14.56
C ASP A 232 -38.10 -18.38 15.03
N SER A 233 -38.08 -17.40 14.13
CA SER A 233 -37.57 -16.05 14.33
C SER A 233 -38.64 -15.04 13.96
N ARG A 234 -38.41 -13.77 14.31
CA ARG A 234 -39.40 -12.70 14.12
C ARG A 234 -39.78 -12.41 12.66
N ASP A 235 -39.03 -12.89 11.68
CA ASP A 235 -39.34 -12.72 10.25
C ASP A 235 -39.09 -13.99 9.40
N GLY A 236 -38.94 -15.13 10.06
CA GLY A 236 -38.68 -16.41 9.41
C GLY A 236 -37.25 -16.63 8.95
N THR A 237 -36.35 -15.64 9.04
CA THR A 237 -34.93 -15.78 8.64
C THR A 237 -34.01 -15.98 9.84
N PRO A 238 -32.83 -16.63 9.67
CA PRO A 238 -31.93 -16.91 10.80
C PRO A 238 -31.36 -15.62 11.42
N ILE A 239 -31.07 -15.66 12.72
CA ILE A 239 -30.55 -14.54 13.51
C ILE A 239 -29.05 -14.70 13.73
N ARG A 240 -28.29 -13.63 13.50
CA ARG A 240 -26.85 -13.55 13.76
C ARG A 240 -26.52 -12.24 14.48
N ASP A 241 -25.46 -12.26 15.29
CA ASP A 241 -24.86 -11.05 15.86
C ASP A 241 -23.77 -10.53 14.92
N TYR A 242 -24.11 -9.45 14.24
CA TYR A 242 -23.24 -8.79 13.28
C TYR A 242 -22.41 -7.72 13.99
N ILE A 243 -21.09 -7.88 13.92
CA ILE A 243 -20.11 -7.00 14.59
C ILE A 243 -19.29 -6.26 13.55
N HIS A 244 -19.07 -4.96 13.75
CA HIS A 244 -18.19 -4.18 12.88
C HIS A 244 -16.74 -4.69 12.97
N VAL A 245 -16.07 -4.89 11.83
CA VAL A 245 -14.72 -5.45 11.76
C VAL A 245 -13.68 -4.59 12.50
N VAL A 246 -13.86 -3.27 12.53
CA VAL A 246 -13.01 -2.34 13.30
C VAL A 246 -13.23 -2.50 14.81
N ASP A 247 -14.48 -2.67 15.29
CA ASP A 247 -14.72 -2.98 16.70
C ASP A 247 -14.07 -4.30 17.09
N LEU A 248 -14.20 -5.29 16.21
CA LEU A 248 -13.55 -6.59 16.39
C LEU A 248 -12.02 -6.46 16.46
N ALA A 249 -11.40 -5.68 15.57
CA ALA A 249 -9.98 -5.39 15.59
C ALA A 249 -9.55 -4.74 16.91
N ARG A 250 -10.31 -3.77 17.42
CA ARG A 250 -10.08 -3.15 18.74
C ARG A 250 -10.18 -4.14 19.90
N GLY A 251 -11.02 -5.17 19.77
CA GLY A 251 -11.11 -6.28 20.73
C GLY A 251 -9.81 -7.06 20.88
N HIS A 252 -8.98 -7.12 19.82
CA HIS A 252 -7.66 -7.74 19.89
C HIS A 252 -6.64 -6.87 20.62
N ILE A 253 -6.73 -5.55 20.46
CA ILE A 253 -5.90 -4.62 21.22
C ILE A 253 -6.23 -4.72 22.71
N ALA A 254 -7.52 -4.80 23.04
CA ALA A 254 -7.98 -5.00 24.41
C ALA A 254 -7.48 -6.33 25.00
N SER A 255 -7.53 -7.41 24.23
CA SER A 255 -7.02 -8.71 24.68
C SER A 255 -5.50 -8.74 24.87
N LEU A 256 -4.72 -8.13 23.98
CA LEU A 256 -3.28 -7.97 24.16
C LEU A 256 -2.95 -7.17 25.43
N LYS A 257 -3.60 -6.03 25.63
CA LYS A 257 -3.44 -5.20 26.84
C LYS A 257 -3.80 -6.01 28.10
N TYR A 258 -4.84 -6.83 28.06
CA TYR A 258 -5.21 -7.73 29.15
C TYR A 258 -4.08 -8.74 29.45
N LEU A 259 -3.52 -9.41 28.43
CA LEU A 259 -2.41 -10.36 28.62
C LEU A 259 -1.13 -9.70 29.16
N ASP A 260 -0.88 -8.43 28.79
CA ASP A 260 0.25 -7.64 29.30
C ASP A 260 0.11 -7.29 30.79
N GLN A 261 -1.12 -7.14 31.28
CA GLN A 261 -1.41 -6.86 32.70
C GLN A 261 -1.25 -8.09 33.61
N ILE A 262 -1.26 -9.30 33.05
CA ILE A 262 -1.01 -10.53 33.81
C ILE A 262 0.46 -10.56 34.26
N GLY A 263 0.73 -10.19 35.50
CA GLY A 263 2.07 -10.13 36.10
C GLY A 263 2.42 -11.35 36.95
N GLY A 264 3.51 -11.25 37.72
CA GLY A 264 3.80 -12.17 38.83
C GLY A 264 4.23 -13.58 38.44
N GLY A 265 4.62 -13.82 37.19
CA GLY A 265 4.96 -15.16 36.69
C GLY A 265 3.76 -16.05 36.42
N GLN A 266 2.55 -15.49 36.33
CA GLN A 266 1.32 -16.23 36.04
C GLN A 266 1.03 -16.28 34.54
N GLY A 267 0.53 -17.42 34.07
CA GLY A 267 -0.11 -17.56 32.76
C GLY A 267 -1.63 -17.50 32.86
N ILE A 268 -2.29 -17.56 31.72
CA ILE A 268 -3.76 -17.65 31.63
C ILE A 268 -4.15 -18.30 30.31
N CYS A 269 -5.25 -19.06 30.29
CA CYS A 269 -5.98 -19.39 29.07
C CYS A 269 -7.45 -19.03 29.29
N ARG A 270 -7.97 -18.06 28.52
CA ARG A 270 -9.32 -17.55 28.75
C ARG A 270 -10.03 -17.19 27.45
N ALA A 271 -11.32 -17.53 27.38
CA ALA A 271 -12.18 -17.27 26.24
C ALA A 271 -13.11 -16.08 26.47
N TRP A 272 -13.32 -15.29 25.42
CA TRP A 272 -14.27 -14.18 25.37
C TRP A 272 -15.07 -14.19 24.07
N ASN A 273 -16.36 -13.90 24.17
CA ASN A 273 -17.21 -13.60 23.03
C ASN A 273 -16.95 -12.17 22.56
N LEU A 274 -16.64 -12.00 21.27
CA LEU A 274 -16.62 -10.70 20.62
C LEU A 274 -17.81 -10.58 19.67
N GLY A 275 -18.87 -9.97 20.17
CA GLY A 275 -20.12 -9.68 19.46
C GLY A 275 -20.78 -8.43 20.05
N SER A 276 -21.77 -7.90 19.35
CA SER A 276 -22.52 -6.70 19.77
C SER A 276 -23.54 -6.99 20.87
N GLY A 277 -23.93 -8.25 21.06
CA GLY A 277 -25.07 -8.64 21.88
C GLY A 277 -26.42 -8.40 21.22
N THR A 278 -26.44 -7.90 19.98
CA THR A 278 -27.65 -7.59 19.22
C THR A 278 -27.83 -8.60 18.09
N GLY A 279 -28.84 -9.46 18.19
CA GLY A 279 -29.17 -10.41 17.14
C GLY A 279 -30.01 -9.76 16.04
N SER A 280 -29.50 -9.66 14.82
CA SER A 280 -30.23 -9.17 13.64
C SER A 280 -30.64 -10.32 12.73
N THR A 281 -31.80 -10.17 12.09
CA THR A 281 -32.29 -11.11 11.08
C THR A 281 -31.65 -10.82 9.71
N VAL A 282 -31.74 -11.76 8.78
CA VAL A 282 -31.21 -11.55 7.41
C VAL A 282 -31.93 -10.39 6.72
N ILE A 283 -33.24 -10.26 6.91
CA ILE A 283 -34.04 -9.18 6.29
C ILE A 283 -33.70 -7.82 6.88
N GLU A 284 -33.44 -7.71 8.18
CA GLU A 284 -33.00 -6.45 8.80
C GLU A 284 -31.67 -5.97 8.23
N VAL A 285 -30.70 -6.89 8.08
CA VAL A 285 -29.40 -6.57 7.50
C VAL A 285 -29.51 -6.25 6.01
N TYR A 286 -30.36 -6.96 5.26
CA TYR A 286 -30.68 -6.64 3.87
C TYR A 286 -31.22 -5.20 3.75
N LYS A 287 -32.19 -4.82 4.60
CA LYS A 287 -32.75 -3.45 4.61
C LYS A 287 -31.71 -2.40 4.97
N ALA A 288 -30.88 -2.67 5.99
CA ALA A 288 -29.79 -1.77 6.38
C ALA A 288 -28.78 -1.56 5.24
N PHE A 289 -28.44 -2.62 4.51
CA PHE A 289 -27.54 -2.53 3.38
C PHE A 289 -28.17 -1.79 2.18
N CYS A 290 -29.43 -2.09 1.84
CA CYS A 290 -30.16 -1.37 0.79
C CYS A 290 -30.26 0.14 1.10
N LEU A 291 -30.47 0.49 2.37
CA LEU A 291 -30.46 1.89 2.82
C LEU A 291 -29.07 2.53 2.64
N ALA A 292 -27.99 1.82 3.00
CA ALA A 292 -26.63 2.33 2.89
C ALA A 292 -26.17 2.53 1.44
N CYS A 293 -26.54 1.62 0.52
CA CYS A 293 -26.17 1.71 -0.88
C CYS A 293 -27.16 2.48 -1.75
N GLY A 294 -28.39 2.73 -1.26
CA GLY A 294 -29.46 3.38 -2.01
C GLY A 294 -30.03 2.51 -3.15
N ILE A 295 -29.81 1.19 -3.10
CA ILE A 295 -30.22 0.23 -4.14
C ILE A 295 -31.09 -0.85 -3.50
N GLU A 296 -32.29 -1.07 -4.06
CA GLU A 296 -33.09 -2.24 -3.74
C GLU A 296 -32.51 -3.47 -4.46
N LEU A 297 -31.92 -4.39 -3.70
CA LEU A 297 -31.23 -5.53 -4.29
C LEU A 297 -32.22 -6.64 -4.64
N PRO A 298 -32.18 -7.21 -5.86
CA PRO A 298 -32.98 -8.39 -6.17
C PRO A 298 -32.57 -9.56 -5.28
N PHE A 299 -33.55 -10.28 -4.73
CA PHE A 299 -33.32 -11.50 -3.96
C PHE A 299 -34.34 -12.59 -4.28
N GLU A 300 -33.98 -13.83 -3.98
CA GLU A 300 -34.85 -14.99 -4.03
C GLU A 300 -34.76 -15.75 -2.69
N VAL A 301 -35.90 -16.15 -2.14
CA VAL A 301 -35.96 -17.01 -0.96
C VAL A 301 -35.84 -18.46 -1.41
N VAL A 302 -34.87 -19.19 -0.87
CA VAL A 302 -34.61 -20.60 -1.16
C VAL A 302 -34.71 -21.44 0.11
N GLY A 303 -34.59 -22.76 -0.02
CA GLY A 303 -34.57 -23.66 1.14
C GLY A 303 -33.45 -23.35 2.13
N ARG A 304 -33.58 -23.87 3.37
CA ARG A 304 -32.55 -23.71 4.41
C ARG A 304 -31.22 -24.30 3.94
N ARG A 305 -30.12 -23.64 4.30
CA ARG A 305 -28.77 -24.15 4.06
C ARG A 305 -28.36 -25.09 5.19
N THR A 306 -27.84 -26.26 4.83
CA THR A 306 -27.38 -27.26 5.81
C THR A 306 -26.34 -26.67 6.76
N GLY A 307 -26.56 -26.85 8.06
CA GLY A 307 -25.67 -26.38 9.11
C GLY A 307 -25.94 -24.97 9.64
N ASP A 308 -26.88 -24.21 9.05
CA ASP A 308 -27.34 -22.96 9.65
C ASP A 308 -28.19 -23.23 10.89
N VAL A 309 -27.91 -22.48 11.95
CA VAL A 309 -28.66 -22.52 13.22
C VAL A 309 -29.63 -21.34 13.30
N LEU A 310 -30.63 -21.43 14.17
CA LEU A 310 -31.66 -20.41 14.36
C LEU A 310 -31.06 -19.07 14.83
N ASN A 311 -30.31 -19.08 15.94
CA ASN A 311 -29.83 -17.86 16.59
C ASN A 311 -28.39 -18.01 17.09
N LEU A 312 -27.52 -17.08 16.68
CA LEU A 312 -26.15 -16.93 17.20
C LEU A 312 -25.96 -15.49 17.68
N THR A 313 -26.53 -15.16 18.84
CA THR A 313 -26.35 -13.85 19.48
C THR A 313 -25.37 -13.96 20.63
N ALA A 314 -24.39 -13.06 20.73
CA ALA A 314 -23.38 -13.11 21.79
C ALA A 314 -23.95 -12.62 23.13
N LYS A 315 -23.47 -13.16 24.24
CA LYS A 315 -23.50 -12.45 25.53
C LYS A 315 -22.13 -11.77 25.74
N PRO A 316 -22.01 -10.45 25.56
CA PRO A 316 -20.70 -9.76 25.58
C PRO A 316 -20.25 -9.28 26.97
N ASP A 317 -21.01 -9.61 28.03
CA ASP A 317 -20.79 -9.12 29.40
C ASP A 317 -19.35 -9.36 29.89
N ARG A 318 -18.78 -10.54 29.60
CA ARG A 318 -17.44 -10.91 30.05
C ARG A 318 -16.38 -10.02 29.39
N ALA A 319 -16.44 -9.82 28.08
CA ALA A 319 -15.52 -8.94 27.37
C ALA A 319 -15.65 -7.48 27.85
N THR A 320 -16.88 -7.02 28.10
CA THR A 320 -17.16 -5.69 28.65
C THR A 320 -16.52 -5.51 30.03
N LYS A 321 -16.65 -6.51 30.91
CA LYS A 321 -16.15 -6.44 32.29
C LYS A 321 -14.64 -6.60 32.39
N GLU A 322 -14.08 -7.57 31.66
CA GLU A 322 -12.69 -8.02 31.86
C GLU A 322 -11.73 -7.36 30.88
N LEU A 323 -12.08 -7.30 29.58
CA LEU A 323 -11.26 -6.66 28.56
C LEU A 323 -11.49 -5.15 28.50
N GLN A 324 -12.51 -4.65 29.19
CA GLN A 324 -13.00 -3.26 29.08
C GLN A 324 -13.30 -2.87 27.63
N TRP A 325 -13.86 -3.82 26.88
CA TRP A 325 -14.17 -3.66 25.46
C TRP A 325 -15.65 -3.95 25.20
N LYS A 326 -16.25 -3.14 24.33
CA LYS A 326 -17.60 -3.33 23.79
C LYS A 326 -17.64 -2.74 22.38
N THR A 327 -18.62 -3.16 21.57
CA THR A 327 -18.85 -2.55 20.25
C THR A 327 -19.32 -1.10 20.36
N GLU A 328 -18.85 -0.24 19.47
CA GLU A 328 -19.24 1.16 19.36
C GLU A 328 -20.00 1.46 18.06
N MET A 329 -19.87 0.59 17.05
CA MET A 329 -20.51 0.71 15.74
C MET A 329 -21.68 -0.28 15.60
N CYS A 330 -22.72 0.15 14.90
CA CYS A 330 -23.90 -0.68 14.64
C CYS A 330 -23.87 -1.27 13.21
N VAL A 331 -24.88 -2.07 12.88
CA VAL A 331 -25.04 -2.67 11.54
C VAL A 331 -25.11 -1.60 10.45
N ALA A 332 -25.74 -0.45 10.71
CA ALA A 332 -25.83 0.63 9.72
C ALA A 332 -24.46 1.23 9.38
N ASP A 333 -23.59 1.43 10.39
CA ASP A 333 -22.22 1.90 10.20
C ASP A 333 -21.43 0.88 9.36
N ALA A 334 -21.54 -0.41 9.70
CA ALA A 334 -20.89 -1.46 8.94
C ALA A 334 -21.37 -1.51 7.47
N CYS A 335 -22.67 -1.34 7.23
CA CYS A 335 -23.20 -1.29 5.86
C CYS A 335 -22.67 -0.08 5.09
N LYS A 336 -22.55 1.09 5.72
CA LYS A 336 -21.98 2.31 5.12
C LYS A 336 -20.50 2.13 4.78
N ASP A 337 -19.71 1.64 5.71
CA ASP A 337 -18.26 1.47 5.51
C ASP A 337 -17.98 0.37 4.49
N LEU A 338 -18.75 -0.73 4.51
CA LEU A 338 -18.72 -1.74 3.45
C LEU A 338 -19.06 -1.14 2.09
N TRP A 339 -20.09 -0.30 2.01
CA TRP A 339 -20.47 0.33 0.75
C TRP A 339 -19.37 1.27 0.23
N ASN A 340 -18.73 2.05 1.11
CA ASN A 340 -17.58 2.88 0.75
C ASN A 340 -16.44 2.05 0.14
N TRP A 341 -16.04 0.96 0.81
CA TRP A 341 -15.09 -0.01 0.28
C TRP A 341 -15.53 -0.55 -1.09
N THR A 342 -16.79 -0.97 -1.19
CA THR A 342 -17.36 -1.60 -2.39
C THR A 342 -17.38 -0.65 -3.58
N THR A 343 -17.72 0.62 -3.40
CA THR A 343 -17.74 1.61 -4.48
C THR A 343 -16.33 2.00 -4.94
N GLY A 344 -15.37 2.06 -4.02
CA GLY A 344 -13.97 2.30 -4.38
C GLY A 344 -13.29 1.08 -5.01
N ASN A 345 -13.80 -0.12 -4.73
CA ASN A 345 -13.17 -1.40 -5.07
C ASN A 345 -14.21 -2.44 -5.52
N PRO A 346 -14.96 -2.18 -6.61
CA PRO A 346 -16.08 -3.04 -7.01
C PRO A 346 -15.65 -4.48 -7.32
N PHE A 347 -14.41 -4.66 -7.77
CA PHE A 347 -13.81 -5.96 -8.08
C PHE A 347 -12.80 -6.41 -7.00
N GLY A 348 -12.86 -5.84 -5.80
CA GLY A 348 -11.90 -6.10 -4.74
C GLY A 348 -10.55 -5.45 -5.02
N TYR A 349 -9.47 -6.12 -4.67
CA TYR A 349 -8.11 -5.62 -4.89
C TYR A 349 -7.64 -5.79 -6.35
N GLN A 350 -8.36 -6.57 -7.15
CA GLN A 350 -8.03 -6.79 -8.56
C GLN A 350 -8.50 -5.61 -9.41
N ILE A 351 -7.59 -5.06 -10.22
CA ILE A 351 -7.86 -3.92 -11.09
C ILE A 351 -7.56 -4.34 -12.54
N MET A 352 -8.56 -4.19 -13.40
CA MET A 352 -8.41 -4.48 -14.84
C MET A 352 -7.30 -3.61 -15.44
N GLY A 353 -6.43 -4.20 -16.26
CA GLY A 353 -5.32 -3.49 -16.89
C GLY A 353 -4.12 -3.23 -15.95
N VAL A 354 -4.14 -3.76 -14.72
CA VAL A 354 -3.02 -3.72 -13.78
C VAL A 354 -2.45 -5.12 -13.63
N VAL A 355 -1.12 -5.25 -13.71
CA VAL A 355 -0.40 -6.51 -13.52
C VAL A 355 0.69 -6.32 -12.49
N ASP A 356 0.83 -7.31 -11.61
CA ASP A 356 1.90 -7.41 -10.62
C ASP A 356 2.92 -8.44 -11.10
N THR A 357 4.14 -8.00 -11.35
CA THR A 357 5.30 -8.86 -11.65
C THR A 357 6.42 -8.57 -10.66
N PHE A 358 7.55 -9.26 -10.80
CA PHE A 358 8.66 -9.18 -9.85
C PHE A 358 9.96 -9.09 -10.62
N PHE A 359 10.92 -8.29 -10.14
CA PHE A 359 12.26 -8.24 -10.72
C PHE A 359 13.03 -9.53 -10.51
N ASN A 360 12.92 -10.11 -9.31
CA ASN A 360 13.76 -11.24 -8.91
C ASN A 360 13.06 -12.58 -9.19
N VAL A 361 12.22 -13.01 -8.24
CA VAL A 361 11.49 -14.29 -8.30
C VAL A 361 10.01 -14.06 -8.06
N PRO A 362 9.12 -14.87 -8.67
CA PRO A 362 7.68 -14.78 -8.39
C PRO A 362 7.38 -14.87 -6.89
N GLY A 363 6.58 -13.93 -6.38
CA GLY A 363 6.19 -13.87 -4.97
C GLY A 363 7.16 -13.08 -4.07
N ASP A 364 8.26 -12.54 -4.61
CA ASP A 364 9.12 -11.60 -3.88
C ASP A 364 8.46 -10.21 -3.82
N TYR A 365 7.50 -10.04 -2.91
CA TYR A 365 6.78 -8.77 -2.74
C TYR A 365 7.66 -7.57 -2.33
N GLY A 366 8.94 -7.82 -2.00
CA GLY A 366 9.95 -6.78 -1.87
C GLY A 366 10.38 -6.19 -3.22
N SER A 367 10.36 -6.93 -4.32
CA SER A 367 10.87 -6.48 -5.63
C SER A 367 9.78 -6.34 -6.70
N ARG A 368 8.57 -5.93 -6.28
CA ARG A 368 7.41 -5.76 -7.17
C ARG A 368 7.65 -4.77 -8.29
N LEU A 369 7.06 -5.10 -9.43
CA LEU A 369 6.91 -4.24 -10.59
C LEU A 369 5.42 -4.17 -10.96
N ILE A 370 4.83 -3.00 -10.80
CA ILE A 370 3.42 -2.75 -11.07
C ILE A 370 3.28 -2.10 -12.42
N THR A 371 2.73 -2.85 -13.38
CA THR A 371 2.41 -2.33 -14.72
C THR A 371 0.95 -1.95 -14.80
N VAL A 372 0.67 -0.72 -15.21
CA VAL A 372 -0.67 -0.16 -15.38
C VAL A 372 -0.93 0.13 -16.85
N GLY A 373 -2.16 -0.08 -17.30
CA GLY A 373 -2.56 0.10 -18.70
C GLY A 373 -2.19 -1.08 -19.59
N ARG A 374 -1.94 -2.26 -19.01
CA ARG A 374 -1.50 -3.45 -19.75
C ARG A 374 -2.44 -3.79 -20.91
N GLY A 375 -1.87 -3.98 -22.11
CA GLY A 375 -2.58 -4.32 -23.33
C GLY A 375 -3.26 -3.13 -24.03
N SER A 376 -3.08 -1.90 -23.53
CA SER A 376 -3.80 -0.72 -24.06
C SER A 376 -3.03 0.07 -25.13
N GLY A 377 -1.74 -0.21 -25.32
CA GLY A 377 -0.85 0.62 -26.12
C GLY A 377 -0.29 1.84 -25.39
N PHE A 378 -0.64 2.05 -24.11
CA PHE A 378 0.04 2.99 -23.23
C PHE A 378 0.19 2.36 -21.84
N GLU A 379 1.37 1.78 -21.57
CA GLU A 379 1.63 1.00 -20.35
C GLU A 379 2.75 1.66 -19.54
N ALA A 380 2.60 1.78 -18.24
CA ALA A 380 3.64 2.32 -17.35
C ALA A 380 3.95 1.33 -16.24
N SER A 381 5.22 1.03 -16.01
CA SER A 381 5.70 0.07 -15.01
C SER A 381 6.48 0.77 -13.91
N PHE A 382 6.15 0.46 -12.66
CA PHE A 382 6.69 1.13 -11.48
C PHE A 382 7.22 0.16 -10.44
N THR A 383 8.27 0.54 -9.71
CA THR A 383 8.75 -0.22 -8.55
C THR A 383 8.81 0.64 -7.29
N ASN A 384 8.82 -0.01 -6.13
CA ASN A 384 8.86 0.64 -4.82
C ASN A 384 10.17 1.39 -4.56
N VAL A 385 11.31 0.88 -5.04
CA VAL A 385 12.60 1.57 -4.90
C VAL A 385 12.59 2.84 -5.74
N GLY A 386 12.82 3.99 -5.10
CA GLY A 386 12.77 5.31 -5.72
C GLY A 386 11.41 5.74 -6.24
N ALA A 387 10.33 4.97 -5.95
CA ALA A 387 9.05 5.07 -6.66
C ALA A 387 9.27 5.16 -8.19
N THR A 388 10.17 4.33 -8.72
CA THR A 388 10.80 4.53 -10.02
C THR A 388 9.84 4.22 -11.17
N LEU A 389 9.84 5.06 -12.21
CA LEU A 389 9.29 4.74 -13.52
C LEU A 389 10.28 3.84 -14.27
N VAL A 390 10.03 2.53 -14.21
CA VAL A 390 10.92 1.50 -14.77
C VAL A 390 10.76 1.40 -16.27
N ASP A 391 9.53 1.44 -16.76
CA ASP A 391 9.23 1.40 -18.19
C ASP A 391 8.01 2.24 -18.51
N LEU A 392 7.98 2.79 -19.72
CA LEU A 392 6.86 3.49 -20.33
C LEU A 392 6.76 2.99 -21.77
N ASN A 393 5.71 2.25 -22.05
CA ASN A 393 5.47 1.66 -23.35
C ASN A 393 4.41 2.47 -24.11
N VAL A 394 4.76 2.94 -25.30
CA VAL A 394 3.86 3.66 -26.22
C VAL A 394 3.72 2.87 -27.51
N ASN A 395 2.54 2.33 -27.76
CA ASN A 395 2.18 1.51 -28.92
C ASN A 395 3.15 0.32 -29.14
N GLY A 396 3.49 -0.38 -28.06
CA GLY A 396 4.39 -1.54 -28.08
C GLY A 396 5.87 -1.20 -27.97
N LYS A 397 6.24 0.09 -27.88
CA LYS A 397 7.65 0.55 -27.85
C LYS A 397 7.97 1.16 -26.50
N SER A 398 8.98 0.64 -25.80
CA SER A 398 9.55 1.31 -24.63
C SER A 398 10.17 2.64 -25.04
N VAL A 399 9.97 3.69 -24.26
CA VAL A 399 10.47 5.05 -24.53
C VAL A 399 11.29 5.63 -23.38
N VAL A 400 11.48 4.90 -22.28
CA VAL A 400 12.36 5.27 -21.16
C VAL A 400 13.39 4.18 -20.88
N ILE A 401 14.54 4.59 -20.37
CA ILE A 401 15.65 3.70 -20.06
C ILE A 401 15.48 3.19 -18.64
N GLY A 402 15.24 1.89 -18.50
CA GLY A 402 15.15 1.18 -17.22
C GLY A 402 16.30 0.18 -17.05
N LEU A 403 16.48 -0.27 -15.81
CA LEU A 403 17.42 -1.33 -15.42
C LEU A 403 16.70 -2.67 -15.24
N ALA A 404 17.45 -3.76 -15.34
CA ALA A 404 16.87 -5.10 -15.46
C ALA A 404 16.36 -5.67 -14.14
N ASN A 405 16.88 -5.20 -13.01
CA ASN A 405 16.55 -5.69 -11.68
C ASN A 405 16.75 -4.61 -10.61
N GLU A 406 16.21 -4.84 -9.43
CA GLU A 406 16.28 -3.90 -8.30
C GLU A 406 17.71 -3.65 -7.81
N ALA A 407 18.60 -4.65 -7.88
CA ALA A 407 19.98 -4.51 -7.44
C ALA A 407 20.75 -3.49 -8.29
N GLU A 408 20.48 -3.43 -9.59
CA GLU A 408 21.05 -2.41 -10.49
C GLU A 408 20.57 -1.01 -10.12
N TYR A 409 19.32 -0.83 -9.69
CA TYR A 409 18.83 0.47 -9.21
C TYR A 409 19.47 0.91 -7.89
N LEU A 410 19.85 -0.04 -7.04
CA LEU A 410 20.51 0.21 -5.76
C LEU A 410 22.03 0.38 -5.87
N ASP A 411 22.62 0.04 -7.03
CA ASP A 411 24.06 0.14 -7.27
C ASP A 411 24.55 1.60 -7.23
N GLU A 412 25.79 1.83 -6.81
CA GLU A 412 26.40 3.17 -6.78
C GLU A 412 26.64 3.75 -8.19
N SER A 413 26.68 2.92 -9.23
CA SER A 413 26.82 3.35 -10.62
C SER A 413 25.50 3.78 -11.27
N ASN A 414 24.35 3.55 -10.62
CA ASN A 414 23.05 3.98 -11.16
C ASN A 414 22.99 5.51 -11.24
N PRO A 415 22.85 6.10 -12.44
CA PRO A 415 22.73 7.54 -12.60
C PRO A 415 21.28 8.00 -12.42
N TYR A 416 20.63 7.49 -11.38
CA TYR A 416 19.27 7.85 -10.99
C TYR A 416 18.16 7.52 -12.01
N LEU A 417 18.38 6.57 -12.93
CA LEU A 417 17.45 6.26 -14.03
C LEU A 417 15.99 6.09 -13.57
N GLY A 418 15.09 6.95 -14.06
CA GLY A 418 13.65 6.84 -13.85
C GLY A 418 13.17 7.11 -12.42
N THR A 419 14.09 7.40 -11.50
CA THR A 419 13.82 7.44 -10.07
C THR A 419 13.24 8.78 -9.62
N THR A 420 12.62 8.80 -8.45
CA THR A 420 12.33 10.05 -7.73
C THR A 420 13.59 10.57 -7.08
N ILE A 421 13.91 11.83 -7.34
CA ILE A 421 14.97 12.55 -6.64
C ILE A 421 14.37 13.33 -5.48
N GLY A 422 15.00 13.22 -4.31
CA GLY A 422 14.64 13.99 -3.12
C GLY A 422 15.62 13.78 -1.98
N ARG A 423 15.56 14.56 -0.89
CA ARG A 423 14.63 15.69 -0.67
C ARG A 423 14.88 16.88 -1.60
N TYR A 424 16.09 16.99 -2.14
CA TYR A 424 16.53 18.13 -2.94
C TYR A 424 17.22 17.67 -4.24
N ALA A 425 16.64 18.03 -5.38
CA ALA A 425 17.15 17.80 -6.72
C ALA A 425 18.25 18.82 -7.09
N ASN A 426 19.10 18.41 -8.04
CA ASN A 426 20.30 19.12 -8.44
C ASN A 426 21.27 19.41 -7.27
N ARG A 427 22.14 20.41 -7.45
CA ARG A 427 23.27 20.71 -6.55
C ARG A 427 22.88 21.66 -5.42
N ILE A 428 23.32 21.32 -4.22
CA ILE A 428 23.58 22.28 -3.13
C ILE A 428 25.09 22.46 -3.04
N TYR A 429 25.59 23.65 -3.40
CA TYR A 429 27.03 23.91 -3.38
C TYR A 429 27.58 23.91 -1.96
N ASP A 430 28.80 23.40 -1.82
CA ASP A 430 29.50 23.20 -0.55
C ASP A 430 28.73 22.26 0.42
N GLY A 431 27.67 21.60 -0.07
CA GLY A 431 26.78 20.71 0.66
C GLY A 431 26.16 21.36 1.89
N SER A 432 26.03 22.69 1.93
CA SER A 432 25.60 23.39 3.14
C SER A 432 24.60 24.48 2.84
N PHE A 433 23.74 24.75 3.82
CA PHE A 433 22.79 25.85 3.78
C PHE A 433 22.44 26.28 5.21
N THR A 434 21.77 27.42 5.37
CA THR A 434 21.28 27.88 6.68
C THR A 434 19.76 27.86 6.70
N LEU A 435 19.19 27.19 7.70
CA LEU A 435 17.74 27.13 7.93
C LEU A 435 17.46 27.41 9.40
N GLU A 436 16.52 28.31 9.69
CA GLU A 436 16.18 28.74 11.07
C GLU A 436 17.43 29.12 11.89
N GLY A 437 18.36 29.87 11.27
CA GLY A 437 19.62 30.29 11.90
C GLY A 437 20.64 29.18 12.16
N THR A 438 20.35 27.94 11.76
CA THR A 438 21.22 26.78 11.95
C THR A 438 21.87 26.39 10.63
N LYS A 439 23.19 26.22 10.63
CA LYS A 439 23.91 25.68 9.47
C LYS A 439 23.68 24.17 9.39
N VAL A 440 23.18 23.72 8.24
CA VAL A 440 23.03 22.31 7.88
C VAL A 440 24.20 21.92 6.97
N GLN A 441 24.78 20.74 7.20
CA GLN A 441 25.83 20.18 6.37
C GLN A 441 25.43 18.77 5.90
N LEU A 442 25.38 18.60 4.59
CA LEU A 442 25.10 17.37 3.89
C LEU A 442 26.39 16.73 3.39
N ALA A 443 26.34 15.42 3.12
CA ALA A 443 27.45 14.71 2.50
C ALA A 443 27.65 15.16 1.05
N LEU A 444 28.91 15.32 0.65
CA LEU A 444 29.26 15.61 -0.74
C LEU A 444 29.39 14.30 -1.52
N ASN A 445 28.88 14.27 -2.75
CA ASN A 445 29.06 13.18 -3.71
C ASN A 445 29.59 13.69 -5.07
N GLU A 446 29.77 15.00 -5.20
CA GLU A 446 30.43 15.67 -6.31
C GLU A 446 31.46 16.65 -5.75
N LYS A 447 32.51 16.97 -6.53
CA LYS A 447 33.74 17.66 -6.08
C LYS A 447 33.52 18.79 -5.06
N ASN A 448 32.50 19.64 -5.25
CA ASN A 448 32.15 20.74 -4.34
C ASN A 448 30.62 20.89 -4.12
N ALA A 449 29.86 19.81 -4.23
CA ALA A 449 28.40 19.88 -4.10
C ALA A 449 27.79 18.58 -3.55
N THR A 450 26.65 18.72 -2.90
CA THR A 450 25.70 17.64 -2.70
C THR A 450 24.76 17.64 -3.89
N LEU A 451 24.95 16.68 -4.81
CA LEU A 451 24.10 16.46 -5.96
C LEU A 451 22.99 15.47 -5.60
N HIS A 452 21.73 15.82 -5.89
CA HIS A 452 20.56 14.97 -5.73
C HIS A 452 20.44 14.36 -4.32
N SER A 453 20.79 15.14 -3.29
CA SER A 453 20.76 14.74 -1.87
C SER A 453 21.75 13.64 -1.45
N SER A 454 22.69 13.23 -2.30
CA SER A 454 23.79 12.30 -1.98
C SER A 454 23.31 11.00 -1.30
N LEU A 455 23.87 10.66 -0.12
CA LEU A 455 23.57 9.45 0.67
C LEU A 455 22.09 9.31 1.05
N GLN A 456 21.32 10.41 0.98
CA GLN A 456 19.92 10.46 1.41
C GLN A 456 18.96 10.61 0.24
N SER A 457 19.49 10.45 -0.97
CA SER A 457 18.73 10.52 -2.20
C SER A 457 17.59 9.50 -2.22
N PHE A 458 16.41 9.94 -2.61
CA PHE A 458 15.21 9.09 -2.66
C PHE A 458 15.32 7.94 -3.66
N HIS A 459 16.22 8.01 -4.66
CA HIS A 459 16.35 6.96 -5.68
C HIS A 459 16.67 5.56 -5.11
N LYS A 460 17.32 5.49 -3.94
CA LYS A 460 17.65 4.24 -3.24
C LYS A 460 16.69 3.91 -2.11
N GLN A 461 15.77 4.82 -1.78
CA GLN A 461 14.82 4.59 -0.70
C GLN A 461 13.64 3.74 -1.18
N ARG A 462 13.16 2.85 -0.32
CA ARG A 462 11.98 2.03 -0.61
C ARG A 462 10.72 2.77 -0.17
N PHE A 463 9.87 3.09 -1.14
CA PHE A 463 8.55 3.68 -0.88
C PHE A 463 7.53 2.60 -0.49
N LEU A 464 6.60 2.96 0.37
CA LEU A 464 5.44 2.19 0.76
C LEU A 464 4.39 2.15 -0.37
N GLY A 465 3.61 1.07 -0.41
CA GLY A 465 2.53 0.87 -1.40
C GLY A 465 2.95 -0.03 -2.57
N PRO A 466 2.48 0.24 -3.80
CA PRO A 466 1.61 1.37 -4.16
C PRO A 466 0.16 1.17 -3.74
N LEU A 467 -0.59 2.27 -3.67
CA LEU A 467 -2.05 2.28 -3.78
C LEU A 467 -2.42 2.53 -5.25
N VAL A 468 -2.98 1.51 -5.90
CA VAL A 468 -3.47 1.62 -7.29
C VAL A 468 -4.98 1.83 -7.30
N VAL A 469 -5.45 2.80 -8.08
CA VAL A 469 -6.88 3.09 -8.27
C VAL A 469 -7.18 3.23 -9.75
N ASN A 470 -8.28 2.63 -10.21
CA ASN A 470 -8.86 2.89 -11.52
C ASN A 470 -9.97 3.92 -11.36
N LEU A 471 -9.76 5.13 -11.88
CA LEU A 471 -10.75 6.21 -11.83
C LEU A 471 -11.86 5.99 -12.87
N ASN A 472 -11.46 5.48 -14.04
CA ASN A 472 -12.34 5.00 -15.10
C ASN A 472 -11.54 4.09 -16.05
N LYS A 473 -12.20 3.55 -17.09
CA LYS A 473 -11.59 2.62 -18.05
C LYS A 473 -10.27 3.08 -18.71
N ASN A 474 -9.99 4.38 -18.74
CA ASN A 474 -8.79 4.95 -19.36
C ASN A 474 -7.82 5.59 -18.37
N GLU A 475 -8.21 5.74 -17.10
CA GLU A 475 -7.49 6.57 -16.14
C GLU A 475 -7.19 5.82 -14.85
N TYR A 476 -5.92 5.85 -14.46
CA TYR A 476 -5.40 5.15 -13.31
C TYR A 476 -4.51 6.08 -12.50
N THR A 477 -4.44 5.82 -11.19
CA THR A 477 -3.44 6.43 -10.32
C THR A 477 -2.63 5.36 -9.59
N VAL A 478 -1.34 5.59 -9.43
CA VAL A 478 -0.42 4.76 -8.63
C VAL A 478 0.24 5.67 -7.61
N LYS A 479 -0.09 5.51 -6.33
CA LYS A 479 0.44 6.36 -5.24
C LYS A 479 1.42 5.60 -4.36
N TYR A 480 2.61 6.15 -4.21
CA TYR A 480 3.66 5.69 -3.31
C TYR A 480 3.85 6.69 -2.17
N ILE A 481 4.22 6.21 -0.98
CA ILE A 481 4.51 7.05 0.20
C ILE A 481 5.94 6.78 0.68
N LEU A 482 6.70 7.82 1.00
CA LEU A 482 7.95 7.73 1.74
C LEU A 482 7.84 8.45 3.07
N VAL A 483 8.29 7.79 4.13
CA VAL A 483 8.43 8.40 5.47
C VAL A 483 9.92 8.63 5.71
N ASP A 484 10.38 9.83 5.38
CA ASP A 484 11.79 10.19 5.45
C ASP A 484 12.08 10.88 6.79
N LYS A 485 12.72 10.15 7.70
CA LYS A 485 12.94 10.55 9.10
C LYS A 485 14.38 10.33 9.53
N GLY A 486 14.87 11.18 10.45
CA GLY A 486 16.21 11.01 11.04
C GLY A 486 17.36 11.17 10.02
N THR A 487 17.18 12.03 9.02
CA THR A 487 18.17 12.29 7.97
C THR A 487 19.08 13.48 8.33
N GLN A 488 19.99 13.89 7.43
CA GLN A 488 20.85 15.07 7.60
C GLN A 488 20.05 16.35 7.32
N PHE A 489 18.94 16.23 6.61
CA PHE A 489 17.98 17.30 6.47
C PHE A 489 17.21 17.51 7.78
N PRO A 490 16.94 18.77 8.16
CA PRO A 490 16.13 19.06 9.33
C PRO A 490 14.68 18.62 9.12
N GLY A 491 14.04 18.14 10.18
CA GLY A 491 12.65 17.72 10.19
C GLY A 491 12.38 16.33 9.58
N ASP A 492 11.28 15.72 9.99
CA ASP A 492 10.79 14.45 9.44
C ASP A 492 9.65 14.75 8.47
N VAL A 493 9.69 14.17 7.27
CA VAL A 493 8.68 14.41 6.23
C VAL A 493 7.98 13.13 5.80
N VAL A 494 6.73 13.28 5.40
CA VAL A 494 6.02 12.30 4.59
C VAL A 494 5.89 12.86 3.19
N VAL A 495 6.40 12.12 2.22
CA VAL A 495 6.34 12.45 0.79
C VAL A 495 5.43 11.47 0.10
N SER A 496 4.62 11.95 -0.83
CA SER A 496 3.89 11.09 -1.76
C SER A 496 4.27 11.36 -3.20
N VAL A 497 4.35 10.29 -3.98
CA VAL A 497 4.51 10.33 -5.44
C VAL A 497 3.28 9.68 -6.03
N THR A 498 2.50 10.45 -6.78
CA THR A 498 1.29 9.96 -7.44
C THR A 498 1.50 10.01 -8.95
N TYR A 499 1.55 8.84 -9.57
CA TYR A 499 1.54 8.70 -11.01
C TYR A 499 0.10 8.66 -11.51
N GLY A 500 -0.26 9.54 -12.44
CA GLY A 500 -1.55 9.53 -13.14
C GLY A 500 -1.38 9.05 -14.58
N ILE A 501 -2.03 7.95 -14.96
CA ILE A 501 -1.93 7.36 -16.29
C ILE A 501 -3.25 7.60 -17.02
N ASN A 502 -3.20 8.29 -18.17
CA ASN A 502 -4.35 8.41 -19.07
C ASN A 502 -4.03 7.71 -20.40
N ILE A 503 -4.65 6.56 -20.61
CA ILE A 503 -4.46 5.73 -21.81
C ILE A 503 -4.90 6.48 -23.06
N LYS A 504 -6.08 7.12 -23.01
CA LYS A 504 -6.68 7.76 -24.18
C LYS A 504 -5.87 8.97 -24.64
N LEU A 505 -5.37 9.75 -23.69
CA LEU A 505 -4.55 10.94 -23.97
C LEU A 505 -3.06 10.60 -24.12
N GLN A 506 -2.66 9.34 -23.86
CA GLN A 506 -1.27 8.89 -23.78
C GLN A 506 -0.42 9.82 -22.90
N THR A 507 -0.92 10.10 -21.69
CA THR A 507 -0.22 10.95 -20.73
C THR A 507 0.14 10.22 -19.45
N LEU A 508 1.36 10.42 -18.99
CA LEU A 508 1.81 10.08 -17.64
C LEU A 508 2.01 11.39 -16.86
N THR A 509 1.26 11.60 -15.79
CA THR A 509 1.45 12.67 -14.82
C THR A 509 2.27 12.15 -13.65
N VAL A 510 3.19 12.94 -13.13
CA VAL A 510 3.88 12.73 -11.87
C VAL A 510 3.55 13.90 -10.96
N GLU A 511 2.89 13.63 -9.85
CA GLU A 511 2.58 14.64 -8.84
C GLU A 511 3.25 14.29 -7.52
N TYR A 512 3.87 15.30 -6.91
CA TYR A 512 4.54 15.19 -5.63
C TYR A 512 3.77 15.97 -4.56
N GLU A 513 3.67 15.40 -3.37
CA GLU A 513 3.25 16.11 -2.16
C GLU A 513 4.26 15.86 -1.05
N GLY A 514 4.57 16.87 -0.24
CA GLY A 514 5.43 16.72 0.93
C GLY A 514 4.88 17.47 2.14
N HIS A 515 4.90 16.83 3.31
CA HIS A 515 4.44 17.41 4.56
C HIS A 515 5.43 17.16 5.69
N LEU A 516 5.69 18.19 6.49
CA LEU A 516 6.41 18.03 7.75
C LEU A 516 5.54 17.35 8.81
N THR A 517 6.08 16.29 9.40
CA THR A 517 5.51 15.61 10.55
C THR A 517 6.23 15.97 11.86
N LYS A 518 7.46 16.47 11.75
CA LYS A 518 8.25 16.96 12.89
C LYS A 518 9.25 18.01 12.42
N GLY A 519 9.50 19.02 13.27
CA GLY A 519 10.46 20.10 13.01
C GLY A 519 9.80 21.33 12.37
N PRO A 520 10.42 22.52 12.50
CA PRO A 520 9.79 23.77 12.07
C PRO A 520 9.85 23.99 10.55
N ALA A 521 10.90 23.49 9.88
CA ALA A 521 11.11 23.62 8.45
C ALA A 521 12.08 22.56 7.90
N THR A 522 12.01 22.29 6.60
CA THR A 522 12.99 21.52 5.81
C THR A 522 13.17 22.18 4.44
N VAL A 523 14.16 21.72 3.67
CA VAL A 523 14.20 21.97 2.22
C VAL A 523 13.49 20.87 1.45
N MET A 524 12.88 21.21 0.32
CA MET A 524 12.25 20.28 -0.60
C MET A 524 12.28 20.80 -2.05
N ASN A 525 12.79 19.97 -2.95
CA ASN A 525 12.84 20.18 -4.40
C ASN A 525 12.89 18.79 -5.03
N LEU A 526 11.75 18.27 -5.49
CA LEU A 526 11.60 16.90 -5.99
C LEU A 526 11.45 16.91 -7.51
N THR A 527 12.01 15.89 -8.17
CA THR A 527 11.82 15.68 -9.61
C THR A 527 11.90 14.20 -9.97
N ASN A 528 11.58 13.86 -11.22
CA ASN A 528 11.69 12.52 -11.77
C ASN A 528 12.82 12.48 -12.81
N HIS A 529 13.75 11.55 -12.65
CA HIS A 529 15.00 11.51 -13.40
C HIS A 529 14.96 10.49 -14.57
N SER A 530 13.84 10.49 -15.31
CA SER A 530 13.61 9.58 -16.44
C SER A 530 14.42 9.95 -17.68
N TYR A 531 15.25 9.02 -18.16
CA TYR A 531 15.90 9.15 -19.46
C TYR A 531 15.00 8.60 -20.56
N PHE A 532 14.65 9.44 -21.52
CA PHE A 532 13.84 9.11 -22.68
C PHE A 532 14.70 8.75 -23.89
N ASN A 533 14.26 7.76 -24.64
CA ASN A 533 14.75 7.47 -25.98
C ASN A 533 13.57 7.06 -26.88
N LEU A 534 13.19 7.95 -27.79
CA LEU A 534 12.03 7.78 -28.67
C LEU A 534 12.28 6.83 -29.84
N ASN A 535 13.47 6.21 -29.92
CA ASN A 535 13.86 5.27 -30.96
C ASN A 535 14.70 4.08 -30.45
N MET A 536 14.64 3.75 -29.15
CA MET A 536 15.52 2.73 -28.54
C MET A 536 15.42 1.35 -29.19
N PHE A 537 14.26 1.04 -29.78
CA PHE A 537 13.96 -0.24 -30.44
C PHE A 537 14.62 -0.37 -31.82
N GLN A 538 15.19 0.72 -32.36
CA GLN A 538 15.96 0.75 -33.61
C GLN A 538 17.42 1.17 -33.39
N ASN A 539 17.69 2.05 -32.41
CA ASN A 539 19.02 2.58 -32.14
C ASN A 539 19.21 2.79 -30.64
N SER A 540 20.34 2.35 -30.09
CA SER A 540 20.67 2.54 -28.67
C SER A 540 20.97 3.99 -28.31
N SER A 541 21.27 4.87 -29.28
CA SER A 541 21.43 6.32 -29.12
C SER A 541 20.12 7.07 -29.39
N CYS A 542 19.95 8.24 -28.79
CA CYS A 542 18.85 9.17 -29.08
C CYS A 542 19.16 10.15 -30.24
N ASP A 543 20.25 9.93 -31.00
CA ASP A 543 20.60 10.73 -32.18
C ASP A 543 19.47 10.75 -33.22
N GLY A 544 19.35 11.85 -33.96
CA GLY A 544 18.26 12.09 -34.92
C GLY A 544 16.98 12.65 -34.28
N THR A 545 16.88 12.67 -32.95
CA THR A 545 15.75 13.32 -32.25
C THR A 545 15.77 14.82 -32.49
N LYS A 546 14.64 15.36 -32.96
CA LYS A 546 14.37 16.79 -33.15
C LYS A 546 13.82 17.36 -31.85
N PHE A 547 14.48 18.36 -31.29
CA PHE A 547 14.08 19.02 -30.04
C PHE A 547 13.56 20.43 -30.29
N ASN A 548 12.62 20.85 -29.45
CA ASN A 548 12.18 22.23 -29.28
C ASN A 548 12.09 22.54 -27.77
N ILE A 549 13.09 23.21 -27.22
CA ILE A 549 13.08 23.79 -25.87
C ILE A 549 12.27 25.08 -25.95
N LEU A 550 11.22 25.16 -25.13
CA LEU A 550 10.23 26.25 -25.18
C LEU A 550 10.59 27.43 -24.27
N SER A 551 11.83 27.48 -23.79
CA SER A 551 12.42 28.61 -23.09
C SER A 551 13.78 28.94 -23.68
N ASP A 552 14.07 30.23 -23.79
CA ASP A 552 15.38 30.78 -24.16
C ASP A 552 16.17 31.28 -22.94
N LYS A 553 15.54 31.30 -21.76
CA LYS A 553 16.15 31.74 -20.50
C LYS A 553 16.82 30.56 -19.81
N VAL A 554 18.05 30.75 -19.38
CA VAL A 554 18.80 29.77 -18.57
C VAL A 554 19.34 30.43 -17.33
N LEU A 555 19.63 29.60 -16.33
CA LEU A 555 20.32 30.01 -15.13
C LEU A 555 21.73 30.50 -15.47
N GLU A 556 22.07 31.73 -15.07
CA GLU A 556 23.43 32.23 -15.20
C GLU A 556 24.32 31.55 -14.14
N ILE A 557 25.44 31.00 -14.60
CA ILE A 557 26.48 30.39 -13.75
C ILE A 557 27.76 31.21 -13.82
N ASP A 558 28.47 31.30 -12.70
CA ASP A 558 29.78 31.94 -12.61
C ASP A 558 30.89 31.06 -13.21
N LEU A 559 32.13 31.56 -13.17
CA LEU A 559 33.31 30.84 -13.67
C LEU A 559 33.61 29.53 -12.91
N ASN A 560 33.04 29.36 -11.71
CA ASN A 560 33.14 28.14 -10.90
C ASN A 560 31.92 27.22 -11.11
N GLY A 561 31.02 27.58 -12.02
CA GLY A 561 29.78 26.86 -12.31
C GLY A 561 28.68 27.09 -11.27
N LYS A 562 28.80 28.05 -10.34
CA LYS A 562 27.79 28.35 -9.31
C LYS A 562 26.72 29.32 -9.86
N PRO A 563 25.43 29.12 -9.57
CA PRO A 563 24.37 30.06 -9.94
C PRO A 563 24.62 31.47 -9.38
N THR A 564 24.47 32.49 -10.21
CA THR A 564 24.69 33.90 -9.82
C THR A 564 23.44 34.56 -9.23
N GLY A 565 22.28 33.90 -9.30
CA GLY A 565 20.97 34.49 -8.99
C GLY A 565 20.29 35.17 -10.19
N LYS A 566 20.91 35.18 -11.36
CA LYS A 566 20.38 35.84 -12.57
C LYS A 566 20.05 34.84 -13.67
N PHE A 567 19.32 35.32 -14.67
CA PHE A 567 18.99 34.57 -15.88
C PHE A 567 19.61 35.25 -17.10
N VAL A 568 20.04 34.45 -18.06
CA VAL A 568 20.57 34.92 -19.35
C VAL A 568 19.85 34.24 -20.50
N SER A 569 19.81 34.90 -21.66
CA SER A 569 19.29 34.33 -22.91
C SER A 569 20.45 34.15 -23.88
N PRO A 570 21.15 32.99 -23.87
CA PRO A 570 22.36 32.78 -24.68
C PRO A 570 22.07 32.73 -26.19
N GLY A 571 20.79 32.74 -26.59
CA GLY A 571 20.32 32.94 -27.94
C GLY A 571 20.96 31.98 -28.94
N ASN A 572 20.54 30.71 -28.98
CA ASN A 572 20.78 29.76 -30.10
C ASN A 572 20.28 28.31 -29.89
N ALA A 573 19.39 28.00 -28.93
CA ALA A 573 19.09 26.61 -28.57
C ALA A 573 17.61 26.22 -28.39
N SER A 574 16.65 26.96 -28.95
CA SER A 574 15.27 26.51 -28.88
C SER A 574 15.04 25.28 -29.75
N LYS A 575 15.53 25.23 -31.00
CA LYS A 575 15.32 24.10 -31.91
C LYS A 575 16.62 23.51 -32.44
N PHE A 576 16.79 22.19 -32.30
CA PHE A 576 17.98 21.48 -32.80
C PHE A 576 17.67 20.02 -33.11
N ILE A 577 18.54 19.40 -33.89
CA ILE A 577 18.53 17.95 -34.12
C ILE A 577 19.74 17.38 -33.41
N LEU A 578 19.52 16.32 -32.65
CA LEU A 578 20.61 15.64 -31.96
C LEU A 578 21.51 14.91 -32.95
N SER A 579 22.81 15.12 -32.84
CA SER A 579 23.80 14.39 -33.61
C SER A 579 24.93 13.89 -32.70
N PRO A 580 25.75 12.94 -33.19
CA PRO A 580 26.90 12.46 -32.43
C PRO A 580 27.86 13.57 -31.97
N SER A 581 28.00 14.65 -32.74
CA SER A 581 28.88 15.80 -32.43
C SER A 581 28.21 16.87 -31.56
N GLY A 582 26.96 16.70 -31.17
CA GLY A 582 26.21 17.65 -30.35
C GLY A 582 24.89 18.12 -30.99
N PRO A 583 24.25 19.15 -30.42
CA PRO A 583 24.69 19.90 -29.23
C PRO A 583 24.67 19.08 -27.93
N HIS A 584 25.39 19.55 -26.92
CA HIS A 584 25.41 18.97 -25.57
C HIS A 584 24.76 19.94 -24.59
N PHE A 585 23.85 19.43 -23.78
CA PHE A 585 23.20 20.18 -22.71
C PHE A 585 23.41 19.48 -21.38
N ASP A 586 23.65 20.31 -20.37
CA ASP A 586 23.49 20.05 -18.94
C ASP A 586 23.15 21.42 -18.34
N THR A 587 21.91 21.85 -18.56
CA THR A 587 21.53 23.26 -18.40
C THR A 587 20.17 23.39 -17.74
N CYS A 588 20.10 24.27 -16.72
CA CYS A 588 18.86 24.64 -16.05
C CYS A 588 18.19 25.76 -16.85
N PHE A 589 17.09 25.44 -17.53
CA PHE A 589 16.23 26.38 -18.22
C PHE A 589 15.17 26.91 -17.28
N VAL A 590 14.77 28.16 -17.48
CA VAL A 590 13.82 28.87 -16.61
C VAL A 590 12.48 29.01 -17.32
N THR A 591 11.40 28.71 -16.63
CA THR A 591 10.04 28.90 -17.15
C THR A 591 9.51 30.27 -16.73
N ASP A 592 8.37 30.69 -17.28
CA ASP A 592 7.63 31.86 -16.78
C ASP A 592 6.62 31.46 -15.69
N ALA A 593 6.82 30.36 -14.96
CA ALA A 593 5.98 29.97 -13.84
C ALA A 593 6.47 30.59 -12.52
N GLU A 594 5.54 30.82 -11.59
CA GLU A 594 5.88 31.32 -10.27
C GLU A 594 6.59 30.26 -9.43
N ALA A 595 7.61 30.69 -8.68
CA ALA A 595 8.38 29.82 -7.79
C ALA A 595 7.77 29.86 -6.37
N THR A 596 6.86 28.95 -6.09
CA THR A 596 6.20 28.77 -4.77
C THR A 596 6.48 27.38 -4.21
N ILE A 597 6.18 27.16 -2.92
CA ILE A 597 6.39 25.85 -2.28
C ILE A 597 5.42 24.77 -2.82
N ASP A 598 4.19 25.15 -3.16
CA ASP A 598 3.22 24.32 -3.88
C ASP A 598 2.88 24.99 -5.22
N THR A 599 3.23 24.33 -6.32
CA THR A 599 3.00 24.82 -7.68
C THR A 599 1.86 24.10 -8.38
N ARG A 600 1.19 23.12 -7.75
CA ARG A 600 0.23 22.23 -8.44
C ARG A 600 -1.00 22.96 -8.99
N THR A 601 -1.30 24.14 -8.47
CA THR A 601 -2.36 25.02 -8.95
C THR A 601 -1.92 26.00 -10.04
N ASN A 602 -0.63 26.07 -10.34
CA ASN A 602 -0.10 26.89 -11.43
C ASN A 602 -0.54 26.32 -12.79
N ASP A 603 -0.45 27.16 -13.82
CA ASP A 603 -0.67 26.72 -15.19
C ASP A 603 0.35 25.63 -15.58
N LEU A 604 -0.17 24.52 -16.09
CA LEU A 604 0.65 23.45 -16.64
C LEU A 604 1.19 23.88 -18.01
N LYS A 605 2.47 24.25 -18.08
CA LYS A 605 3.10 24.81 -19.28
C LYS A 605 4.00 23.79 -19.98
N PRO A 606 3.98 23.69 -21.32
CA PRO A 606 4.93 22.87 -22.05
C PRO A 606 6.32 23.53 -22.01
N VAL A 607 7.35 22.72 -21.72
CA VAL A 607 8.74 23.19 -21.59
C VAL A 607 9.68 22.59 -22.63
N LEU A 608 9.36 21.38 -23.11
CA LEU A 608 10.17 20.64 -24.09
C LEU A 608 9.24 19.85 -25.02
N THR A 609 9.53 19.86 -26.31
CA THR A 609 9.05 18.80 -27.22
C THR A 609 10.23 18.08 -27.86
N ALA A 610 10.18 16.75 -27.90
CA ALA A 610 11.14 15.90 -28.57
C ALA A 610 10.40 14.99 -29.56
N GLN A 611 10.87 14.90 -30.80
CA GLN A 611 10.25 14.07 -31.84
C GLN A 611 11.33 13.29 -32.58
N HIS A 612 11.13 11.98 -32.75
CA HIS A 612 12.05 11.16 -33.53
C HIS A 612 11.41 10.77 -34.88
N PRO A 613 12.02 11.14 -36.02
CA PRO A 613 11.41 10.97 -37.34
C PRO A 613 11.16 9.50 -37.71
N LEU A 614 12.10 8.60 -37.39
CA LEU A 614 11.99 7.17 -37.74
C LEU A 614 10.91 6.42 -36.95
N SER A 615 10.61 6.88 -35.73
CA SER A 615 9.60 6.24 -34.88
C SER A 615 8.22 6.84 -35.05
N GLY A 616 8.14 8.10 -35.53
CA GLY A 616 6.94 8.92 -35.56
C GLY A 616 6.50 9.41 -34.18
N LEU A 617 7.23 9.07 -33.11
CA LEU A 617 6.86 9.44 -31.74
C LEU A 617 7.26 10.87 -31.43
N LYS A 618 6.36 11.59 -30.76
CA LYS A 618 6.59 12.92 -30.20
C LYS A 618 6.24 12.91 -28.71
N LEU A 619 7.19 13.34 -27.89
CA LEU A 619 7.02 13.63 -26.47
C LEU A 619 6.88 15.14 -26.28
N THR A 620 5.90 15.55 -25.49
CA THR A 620 5.79 16.90 -24.92
C THR A 620 5.86 16.79 -23.40
N ILE A 621 6.80 17.50 -22.79
CA ILE A 621 6.93 17.58 -21.34
C ILE A 621 6.33 18.90 -20.88
N LEU A 622 5.42 18.81 -19.93
CA LEU A 622 4.78 19.95 -19.29
C LEU A 622 5.05 19.94 -17.80
N THR A 623 5.08 21.11 -17.19
CA THR A 623 5.29 21.25 -15.75
C THR A 623 4.61 22.50 -15.21
N THR A 624 4.39 22.48 -13.90
CA THR A 624 4.00 23.63 -13.08
C THR A 624 5.19 24.34 -12.45
N GLU A 625 6.39 23.74 -12.54
CA GLU A 625 7.60 24.20 -11.89
C GLU A 625 8.26 25.41 -12.60
N PRO A 626 8.99 26.25 -11.84
CA PRO A 626 9.61 27.48 -12.34
C PRO A 626 10.86 27.26 -13.19
N SER A 627 11.41 26.04 -13.22
CA SER A 627 12.58 25.71 -14.02
C SER A 627 12.61 24.22 -14.39
N PHE A 628 13.52 23.84 -15.27
CA PHE A 628 13.81 22.45 -15.58
C PHE A 628 15.25 22.26 -16.00
N GLN A 629 15.91 21.23 -15.47
CA GLN A 629 17.20 20.78 -15.98
C GLN A 629 16.98 20.00 -17.28
N PHE A 630 17.72 20.31 -18.33
CA PHE A 630 17.76 19.49 -19.54
C PHE A 630 19.18 18.97 -19.78
N TYR A 631 19.30 17.66 -19.93
CA TYR A 631 20.54 17.02 -20.35
C TYR A 631 20.31 15.93 -21.39
N ASN A 632 21.25 15.83 -22.31
CA ASN A 632 21.19 14.92 -23.46
C ASN A 632 22.48 14.10 -23.63
N LYS A 633 23.31 14.11 -22.59
CA LYS A 633 24.49 13.28 -22.45
C LYS A 633 24.36 12.53 -21.13
N GLY A 634 24.02 11.24 -21.20
CA GLY A 634 24.07 10.37 -20.04
C GLY A 634 25.51 10.19 -19.54
N PRO A 635 25.68 9.77 -18.27
CA PRO A 635 27.00 9.42 -17.77
C PRO A 635 27.46 8.19 -18.55
N GLY A 636 28.59 8.29 -19.23
CA GLY A 636 29.08 7.35 -20.24
C GLY A 636 29.39 5.91 -19.80
N TYR A 637 28.79 5.43 -18.71
CA TYR A 637 29.16 4.20 -18.03
C TYR A 637 28.02 3.21 -17.83
N ILE A 638 26.78 3.50 -18.25
CA ILE A 638 25.73 2.47 -18.18
C ILE A 638 26.13 1.30 -19.07
N LYS A 639 26.29 0.12 -18.47
CA LYS A 639 26.73 -1.10 -19.15
C LYS A 639 25.85 -1.34 -20.39
N HIS A 640 26.48 -1.47 -21.56
CA HIS A 640 25.83 -1.62 -22.89
C HIS A 640 25.18 -0.37 -23.50
N HIS A 641 25.28 0.79 -22.85
CA HIS A 641 24.73 2.06 -23.32
C HIS A 641 25.84 3.12 -23.47
N GLY A 642 25.98 3.72 -24.65
CA GLY A 642 26.92 4.82 -24.88
C GLY A 642 26.44 6.14 -24.26
N GLU A 643 27.28 7.18 -24.23
CA GLU A 643 26.99 8.46 -23.55
C GLU A 643 25.69 9.18 -23.96
N ARG A 644 25.02 8.78 -25.04
CA ARG A 644 23.80 9.42 -25.57
C ARG A 644 22.61 8.47 -25.63
N PHE A 645 22.56 7.49 -24.75
CA PHE A 645 21.52 6.47 -24.75
C PHE A 645 20.10 7.01 -24.53
N GLY A 646 19.99 8.22 -23.95
CA GLY A 646 18.75 8.94 -23.78
C GLY A 646 19.00 10.39 -23.35
N PHE A 647 17.92 11.14 -23.18
CA PHE A 647 17.90 12.51 -22.66
C PHE A 647 16.93 12.60 -21.49
N CYS A 648 17.10 13.55 -20.58
CA CYS A 648 16.12 13.82 -19.54
C CYS A 648 15.79 15.30 -19.47
N CYS A 649 14.62 15.55 -18.91
CA CYS A 649 14.13 16.85 -18.53
C CYS A 649 13.59 16.72 -17.11
N GLU A 650 14.18 17.44 -16.17
CA GLU A 650 13.83 17.44 -14.75
C GLU A 650 13.23 18.78 -14.38
N PRO A 651 11.91 18.97 -14.51
CA PRO A 651 11.26 20.10 -13.88
C PRO A 651 11.55 20.15 -12.38
N GLU A 652 12.05 21.30 -11.92
CA GLU A 652 12.56 21.51 -10.57
C GLU A 652 12.61 23.00 -10.20
N ARG A 653 13.19 23.32 -9.04
CA ARG A 653 13.35 24.67 -8.50
C ARG A 653 14.80 25.11 -8.44
N PHE A 654 15.33 25.40 -9.62
CA PHE A 654 16.65 25.95 -9.87
C PHE A 654 17.79 25.10 -9.27
N ILE A 655 19.02 25.60 -9.41
CA ILE A 655 20.19 25.00 -8.79
C ILE A 655 20.54 25.80 -7.54
N ASN A 656 20.82 25.12 -6.43
CA ASN A 656 21.25 25.75 -5.17
C ASN A 656 20.28 26.80 -4.61
N ALA A 657 18.99 26.76 -5.00
CA ALA A 657 17.97 27.74 -4.61
C ALA A 657 17.91 28.04 -3.11
N VAL A 658 18.13 27.06 -2.24
CA VAL A 658 18.17 27.27 -0.78
C VAL A 658 19.16 28.35 -0.33
N ASN A 659 20.26 28.53 -1.08
CA ASN A 659 21.32 29.49 -0.79
C ASN A 659 21.21 30.78 -1.63
N VAL A 660 20.18 30.92 -2.46
CA VAL A 660 19.93 32.11 -3.29
C VAL A 660 18.69 32.81 -2.75
N ASN A 661 18.84 34.06 -2.32
CA ASN A 661 17.79 34.79 -1.58
C ASN A 661 16.48 34.93 -2.37
N GLU A 662 16.56 35.04 -3.69
CA GLU A 662 15.42 35.21 -4.58
C GLU A 662 14.61 33.92 -4.76
N TRP A 663 15.22 32.75 -4.51
CA TRP A 663 14.61 31.45 -4.81
C TRP A 663 14.37 30.59 -3.57
N ARG A 664 15.06 30.88 -2.46
CA ARG A 664 15.05 30.06 -1.23
C ARG A 664 13.66 29.72 -0.71
N ASP A 665 12.71 30.65 -0.79
CA ASP A 665 11.37 30.44 -0.22
C ASP A 665 10.52 29.47 -1.05
N SER A 666 10.88 29.25 -2.32
CA SER A 666 10.24 28.23 -3.16
C SER A 666 10.64 26.80 -2.78
N VAL A 667 11.74 26.63 -2.03
CA VAL A 667 12.27 25.31 -1.65
C VAL A 667 12.29 25.07 -0.14
N ILE A 668 11.85 26.03 0.69
CA ILE A 668 11.74 25.86 2.14
C ILE A 668 10.29 25.50 2.47
N LEU A 669 10.08 24.26 2.91
CA LEU A 669 8.80 23.78 3.42
C LEU A 669 8.72 24.06 4.92
N LYS A 670 7.73 24.82 5.38
CA LYS A 670 7.49 25.08 6.81
C LYS A 670 6.39 24.20 7.37
N GLN A 671 6.36 24.05 8.70
CA GLN A 671 5.32 23.28 9.38
C GLN A 671 3.93 23.85 9.07
N GLY A 672 3.01 22.99 8.60
CA GLY A 672 1.65 23.38 8.21
C GLY A 672 1.48 23.73 6.73
N GLU A 673 2.59 23.92 6.01
CA GLU A 673 2.57 24.06 4.55
C GLU A 673 2.60 22.68 3.85
N VAL A 674 2.38 22.71 2.54
CA VAL A 674 2.47 21.55 1.66
C VAL A 674 3.48 21.88 0.58
N TYR A 675 4.46 21.00 0.36
CA TYR A 675 5.21 21.01 -0.88
C TYR A 675 4.36 20.35 -1.95
N GLY A 676 4.27 20.95 -3.13
CA GLY A 676 3.57 20.36 -4.25
C GLY A 676 4.24 20.67 -5.58
N SER A 677 4.34 19.68 -6.46
CA SER A 677 4.90 19.82 -7.80
C SER A 677 4.22 18.85 -8.76
N ARG A 678 4.07 19.24 -10.04
CA ARG A 678 3.42 18.43 -11.07
C ARG A 678 4.14 18.48 -12.40
N ILE A 679 4.43 17.30 -12.95
CA ILE A 679 5.06 17.03 -14.24
C ILE A 679 4.11 16.21 -15.10
N VAL A 680 4.06 16.45 -16.42
CA VAL A 680 3.27 15.64 -17.37
C VAL A 680 4.12 15.29 -18.58
N TYR A 681 4.16 14.01 -18.92
CA TYR A 681 4.71 13.48 -20.17
C TYR A 681 3.55 13.10 -21.08
N LYS A 682 3.42 13.79 -22.22
CA LYS A 682 2.39 13.54 -23.23
C LYS A 682 3.00 12.99 -24.51
N PHE A 683 2.44 11.89 -25.00
CA PHE A 683 2.88 11.27 -26.26
C PHE A 683 1.87 11.45 -27.38
N GLU A 684 2.40 11.64 -28.58
CA GLU A 684 1.66 11.70 -29.84
C GLU A 684 2.38 10.80 -30.86
N THR A 685 1.63 10.07 -31.68
CA THR A 685 2.19 9.22 -32.75
C THR A 685 1.78 9.77 -34.11
N GLY A 686 2.76 10.19 -34.91
CA GLY A 686 2.60 10.58 -36.30
C GLY A 686 3.06 9.48 -37.27
N ALA A 687 2.91 9.73 -38.57
CA ALA A 687 3.51 8.88 -39.60
C ALA A 687 5.05 8.98 -39.54
N PRO A 688 5.79 7.87 -39.56
CA PRO A 688 7.25 7.90 -39.67
C PRO A 688 7.71 8.62 -40.94
N GLU A 689 8.78 9.40 -40.86
CA GLU A 689 9.46 9.89 -42.06
C GLU A 689 10.17 8.68 -42.70
N LEU A 690 9.74 8.28 -43.91
CA LEU A 690 10.40 7.22 -44.67
C LEU A 690 11.86 7.65 -44.92
N SER A 691 12.82 6.82 -44.53
CA SER A 691 14.23 7.04 -44.87
C SER A 691 14.38 7.00 -46.39
N SER A 692 14.71 8.14 -46.99
CA SER A 692 15.11 8.25 -48.40
C SER A 692 16.45 7.59 -48.66
#